data_AF-Q6K5N2-F1
#
_entry.id   AF-Q6K5N2-F1
#
_cell.length_a   1.000
_cell.length_b   1.000
_cell.length_c   1.000
_cell.angle_alpha   90.00
_cell.angle_beta   90.00
_cell.angle_gamma   90.00
#
_symmetry.space_group_name_H-M   'P 1'
#
loop_
_entity.id
_entity.type
_entity.pdbx_description
1 polymer ?
#
loop_
_entity_poly.entity_id
_entity_poly.type
_entity_poly.pdbx_seq_one_letter_code
_entity_poly.pdbx_strand_id
1 'polypeptide(L)'
;MELGKEALVGVSMDHMRSSMQRGGLPPEMLEVGMELMRVLVGDSIPDPPVSTLPRLAPAAAARAPADGVDRISRLPDELLRDVVSRLPARDGARTAALSTRWRGVWHSVPLALVDAHLAPQGRGGGGVVAAVSRVLAAHPGPFRCAHLTTTSMEAHRGEVARWLEALAAKGVQDLVFVNRPWPLDLRLPAALFACSSLTRLHVGVWRLPDTRAVPRGAAFPHLREMVLSCVVMEDRDLAFLLDRSPALEKLAIITCQDGARVRLTSRSLRILQVCLTVVNYVDVVDAPRLERLMLWMTSKHRSCLSSMVKIRNAPKLRSLGFMEPGMHELEIGSTIIQAGMKLSPSTVVPSVKILALEVKFTVRYEARMLPSFLKCFPNVETLHIHSAVEDEPTGKSKLNLKFWQDAGPIECVQHHIKKVIMREFRGTKSELTFLKFVAERARKLERMVVVVTNGCFCSSGCQGDTQAQMETLMASAKWASEGSKLVAFENPHSQVGTPAWSFQFAFNFDWSDPFDYGYDQASLGEPVSKRKATELKSLGNKAVEKKDYLSATGFYSQAVDLYPDDATLFSNRSLCWHHMGDGHKALLDAYECRKLRPDWLKAYYRQGAALMLLKDYESACETLYDGFKLDPGNSEMEDALREALASLKASASTEAR
;
A
#
# COMPACT_ATOMS: atom_id res chain seq x y z
N MET A 1 23.41 -10.38 -10.06
CA MET A 1 23.35 -9.00 -10.61
C MET A 1 24.09 -8.04 -9.68
N GLU A 2 25.20 -7.46 -10.15
CA GLU A 2 26.15 -6.65 -9.37
C GLU A 2 25.84 -5.14 -9.35
N LEU A 3 24.66 -4.74 -8.88
CA LEU A 3 24.36 -3.32 -8.58
C LEU A 3 24.68 -2.93 -7.11
N GLY A 4 25.40 -3.77 -6.38
CA GLY A 4 25.37 -3.81 -4.90
C GLY A 4 26.52 -3.14 -4.14
N LYS A 5 27.14 -2.07 -4.64
CA LYS A 5 28.23 -1.39 -3.91
C LYS A 5 28.11 0.13 -3.74
N GLU A 6 27.30 0.81 -4.53
CA GLU A 6 27.19 2.27 -4.45
C GLU A 6 25.79 2.66 -3.99
N ALA A 7 25.72 3.39 -2.87
CA ALA A 7 24.47 3.96 -2.38
C ALA A 7 23.83 4.77 -3.50
N LEU A 8 22.59 4.44 -3.85
CA LEU A 8 21.88 5.09 -4.94
C LEU A 8 21.50 6.54 -4.61
N VAL A 9 21.65 6.98 -3.37
CA VAL A 9 21.57 8.38 -2.95
C VAL A 9 22.92 8.69 -2.30
N GLY A 10 23.53 9.83 -2.62
CA GLY A 10 24.90 10.16 -2.17
C GLY A 10 25.99 9.96 -3.22
N VAL A 11 25.63 9.45 -4.40
CA VAL A 11 26.49 9.29 -5.56
C VAL A 11 25.93 10.17 -6.68
N SER A 12 26.77 10.97 -7.32
CA SER A 12 26.31 11.81 -8.43
C SER A 12 25.84 10.96 -9.60
N MET A 13 24.88 11.47 -10.37
CA MET A 13 24.41 10.85 -11.60
C MET A 13 25.57 10.45 -12.54
N ASP A 14 26.57 11.31 -12.65
CA ASP A 14 27.74 11.09 -13.50
C ASP A 14 28.64 9.97 -12.96
N HIS A 15 28.80 9.89 -11.63
CA HIS A 15 29.54 8.80 -11.00
C HIS A 15 28.82 7.47 -11.18
N MET A 16 27.49 7.43 -11.03
CA MET A 16 26.70 6.21 -11.24
C MET A 16 26.76 5.73 -12.68
N ARG A 17 26.61 6.63 -13.67
CA ARG A 17 26.81 6.30 -15.09
C ARG A 17 28.21 5.77 -15.37
N SER A 18 29.23 6.44 -14.82
CA SER A 18 30.63 6.01 -14.97
C SER A 18 30.89 4.64 -14.34
N SER A 19 30.27 4.36 -13.20
CA SER A 19 30.35 3.08 -12.50
C SER A 19 29.71 1.94 -13.29
N MET A 20 28.52 2.19 -13.86
CA MET A 20 27.83 1.21 -14.71
C MET A 20 28.56 0.94 -16.02
N GLN A 21 29.15 1.98 -16.64
CA GLN A 21 30.02 1.82 -17.81
C GLN A 21 31.27 0.97 -17.48
N ARG A 22 31.92 1.21 -16.33
CA ARG A 22 33.04 0.37 -15.86
C ARG A 22 32.63 -1.07 -15.56
N GLY A 23 31.39 -1.28 -15.12
CA GLY A 23 30.81 -2.61 -14.84
C GLY A 23 30.22 -3.33 -16.06
N GLY A 24 30.31 -2.75 -17.27
CA GLY A 24 29.79 -3.36 -18.50
C GLY A 24 28.26 -3.47 -18.56
N LEU A 25 27.53 -2.71 -17.74
CA LEU A 25 26.06 -2.72 -17.70
C LEU A 25 25.50 -1.72 -18.73
N PRO A 26 24.45 -2.09 -19.51
CA PRO A 26 23.84 -1.18 -20.46
C PRO A 26 23.17 0.01 -19.74
N PRO A 27 23.23 1.23 -20.32
CA PRO A 27 22.65 2.44 -19.72
C PRO A 27 21.16 2.33 -19.38
N GLU A 28 20.41 1.54 -20.16
CA GLU A 28 18.98 1.27 -19.99
C GLU A 28 18.66 0.63 -18.62
N MET A 29 19.59 -0.12 -18.03
CA MET A 29 19.42 -0.71 -16.69
C MET A 29 19.34 0.34 -15.59
N LEU A 30 19.97 1.51 -15.79
CA LEU A 30 19.87 2.63 -14.86
C LEU A 30 18.45 3.21 -14.90
N GLU A 31 17.88 3.37 -16.08
CA GLU A 31 16.51 3.86 -16.27
C GLU A 31 15.48 2.91 -15.68
N VAL A 32 15.63 1.61 -15.90
CA VAL A 32 14.78 0.58 -15.27
C VAL A 32 14.90 0.63 -13.75
N GLY A 33 16.12 0.73 -13.21
CA GLY A 33 16.34 0.87 -11.76
C GLY A 33 15.70 2.13 -11.18
N MET A 34 15.82 3.26 -11.89
CA MET A 34 15.19 4.53 -11.48
C MET A 34 13.66 4.45 -11.51
N GLU A 35 13.07 3.81 -12.51
CA GLU A 35 11.62 3.66 -12.59
C GLU A 35 11.08 2.71 -11.53
N LEU A 36 11.78 1.61 -11.24
CA LEU A 36 11.45 0.72 -10.13
C LEU A 36 11.47 1.47 -8.79
N MET A 37 12.51 2.28 -8.54
CA MET A 37 12.59 3.10 -7.34
C MET A 37 11.48 4.16 -7.27
N ARG A 38 11.10 4.75 -8.43
CA ARG A 38 9.98 5.70 -8.51
C ARG A 38 8.66 5.03 -8.12
N VAL A 39 8.42 3.80 -8.57
CA VAL A 39 7.24 3.00 -8.20
C VAL A 39 7.27 2.69 -6.71
N LEU A 40 8.38 2.19 -6.17
CA LEU A 40 8.50 1.85 -4.74
C LEU A 40 8.30 3.05 -3.80
N VAL A 41 8.88 4.21 -4.13
CA VAL A 41 8.66 5.44 -3.34
C VAL A 41 7.23 5.95 -3.55
N GLY A 42 6.71 5.87 -4.78
CA GLY A 42 5.33 6.21 -5.13
C GLY A 42 4.32 5.46 -4.27
N ASP A 43 4.45 4.14 -4.20
CA ASP A 43 3.59 3.27 -3.40
C ASP A 43 3.68 3.62 -1.91
N SER A 44 4.87 4.07 -1.45
CA SER A 44 5.12 4.46 -0.06
C SER A 44 4.47 5.79 0.38
N ILE A 45 4.10 6.65 -0.59
CA ILE A 45 3.56 7.99 -0.34
C ILE A 45 2.06 7.87 -0.01
N PRO A 46 1.58 8.49 1.09
CA PRO A 46 0.15 8.52 1.38
C PRO A 46 -0.61 9.34 0.33
N ASP A 47 -1.82 8.89 0.00
CA ASP A 47 -2.72 9.63 -0.87
C ASP A 47 -2.92 11.06 -0.37
N PRO A 48 -2.98 12.05 -1.29
CA PRO A 48 -3.24 13.43 -0.90
C PRO A 48 -4.62 13.53 -0.22
N PRO A 49 -4.75 14.29 0.87
CA PRO A 49 -6.01 14.41 1.61
C PRO A 49 -7.08 15.21 0.85
N VAL A 50 -6.73 15.72 -0.33
CA VAL A 50 -7.59 16.47 -1.25
C VAL A 50 -7.39 15.93 -2.66
N SER A 51 -8.43 16.01 -3.49
CA SER A 51 -8.41 15.51 -4.87
C SER A 51 -8.85 16.61 -5.82
N THR A 52 -8.17 16.73 -6.97
CA THR A 52 -8.65 17.57 -8.10
C THR A 52 -9.70 16.88 -8.93
N LEU A 53 -9.81 15.56 -8.85
CA LEU A 53 -10.98 14.86 -9.37
C LEU A 53 -12.18 15.32 -8.53
N PRO A 54 -13.29 15.72 -9.16
CA PRO A 54 -14.52 15.96 -8.44
C PRO A 54 -14.85 14.68 -7.67
N ARG A 55 -14.71 14.70 -6.34
CA ARG A 55 -15.33 13.65 -5.54
C ARG A 55 -16.80 13.73 -5.87
N LEU A 56 -17.35 12.66 -6.42
CA LEU A 56 -18.76 12.51 -6.73
C LEU A 56 -19.58 12.77 -5.47
N ALA A 57 -19.96 14.02 -5.24
CA ALA A 57 -21.25 14.32 -4.68
C ALA A 57 -22.21 14.30 -5.87
N PRO A 58 -23.10 13.31 -5.89
CA PRO A 58 -24.44 13.68 -6.27
C PRO A 58 -25.46 13.12 -5.29
N ALA A 59 -25.18 13.29 -3.99
CA ALA A 59 -26.29 13.56 -3.07
C ALA A 59 -26.69 15.03 -3.33
N ALA A 60 -27.76 15.21 -4.09
CA ALA A 60 -28.44 16.47 -4.33
C ALA A 60 -27.63 17.59 -5.01
N ALA A 61 -27.48 17.50 -6.33
CA ALA A 61 -28.03 18.58 -7.15
C ALA A 61 -29.54 18.30 -7.30
N ALA A 62 -30.28 18.32 -6.18
CA ALA A 62 -31.64 18.83 -6.25
C ALA A 62 -31.46 20.15 -6.99
N ARG A 63 -32.12 20.32 -8.16
CA ARG A 63 -32.10 21.56 -8.94
C ARG A 63 -31.94 22.69 -7.94
N ALA A 64 -30.82 23.42 -7.99
CA ALA A 64 -30.63 24.59 -7.14
C ALA A 64 -31.97 25.32 -7.20
N PRO A 65 -32.62 25.60 -6.05
CA PRO A 65 -33.95 26.18 -6.09
C PRO A 65 -33.90 27.36 -7.05
N ALA A 66 -34.84 27.44 -7.99
CA ALA A 66 -34.81 28.42 -9.07
C ALA A 66 -34.81 29.88 -8.57
N ASP A 67 -34.90 30.06 -7.25
CA ASP A 67 -34.74 31.32 -6.52
C ASP A 67 -33.34 31.92 -6.59
N GLY A 68 -32.30 31.16 -6.99
CA GLY A 68 -30.93 31.67 -7.09
C GLY A 68 -30.34 32.12 -5.74
N VAL A 69 -30.94 31.69 -4.63
CA VAL A 69 -30.56 32.14 -3.29
C VAL A 69 -29.26 31.48 -2.88
N ASP A 70 -28.24 32.31 -2.67
CA ASP A 70 -26.95 31.90 -2.11
C ASP A 70 -27.10 31.52 -0.63
N ARG A 71 -27.36 30.24 -0.40
CA ARG A 71 -27.48 29.63 0.94
C ARG A 71 -26.12 29.29 1.54
N ILE A 72 -25.09 29.09 0.70
CA ILE A 72 -23.75 28.71 1.16
C ILE A 72 -23.10 29.92 1.81
N SER A 73 -23.16 31.10 1.20
CA SER A 73 -22.67 32.33 1.82
C SER A 73 -23.43 32.72 3.08
N ARG A 74 -24.57 32.12 3.41
CA ARG A 74 -25.26 32.34 4.69
C ARG A 74 -24.72 31.49 5.83
N LEU A 75 -23.90 30.47 5.55
CA LEU A 75 -23.29 29.64 6.58
C LEU A 75 -22.35 30.49 7.46
N PRO A 76 -22.18 30.15 8.75
CA PRO A 76 -21.16 30.74 9.61
C PRO A 76 -19.75 30.56 9.04
N ASP A 77 -18.86 31.51 9.32
CA ASP A 77 -17.47 31.49 8.82
C ASP A 77 -16.69 30.23 9.23
N GLU A 78 -17.03 29.62 10.37
CA GLU A 78 -16.46 28.34 10.80
C GLU A 78 -16.73 27.20 9.82
N LEU A 79 -17.98 27.10 9.34
CA LEU A 79 -18.35 26.08 8.36
C LEU A 79 -17.77 26.40 6.99
N LEU A 80 -17.73 27.68 6.61
CA LEU A 80 -17.08 28.09 5.36
C LEU A 80 -15.59 27.76 5.37
N ARG A 81 -14.89 27.98 6.49
CA ARG A 81 -13.49 27.58 6.67
C ARG A 81 -13.33 26.06 6.57
N ASP A 82 -14.19 25.27 7.21
CA ASP A 82 -14.12 23.81 7.11
C ASP A 82 -14.29 23.34 5.66
N VAL A 83 -15.28 23.88 4.93
CA VAL A 83 -15.52 23.58 3.51
C VAL A 83 -14.28 23.93 2.67
N VAL A 84 -13.79 25.16 2.77
CA VAL A 84 -12.64 25.62 1.96
C VAL A 84 -11.37 24.85 2.31
N SER A 85 -11.19 24.43 3.58
CA SER A 85 -10.02 23.66 4.00
C SER A 85 -9.93 22.29 3.31
N ARG A 86 -11.07 21.72 2.89
CA ARG A 86 -11.13 20.42 2.20
C ARG A 86 -10.88 20.53 0.70
N LEU A 87 -10.73 21.75 0.16
CA LEU A 87 -10.44 21.98 -1.25
C LEU A 87 -8.93 21.95 -1.52
N PRO A 88 -8.50 21.54 -2.73
CA PRO A 88 -7.15 21.81 -3.20
C PRO A 88 -6.82 23.31 -3.12
N ALA A 89 -5.57 23.67 -2.80
CA ALA A 89 -5.17 25.08 -2.63
C ALA A 89 -5.57 25.99 -3.80
N ARG A 90 -5.52 25.46 -5.04
CA ARG A 90 -5.97 26.17 -6.26
C ARG A 90 -7.46 26.52 -6.22
N ASP A 91 -8.31 25.58 -5.80
CA ASP A 91 -9.75 25.79 -5.74
C ASP A 91 -10.16 26.60 -4.52
N GLY A 92 -9.48 26.39 -3.39
CA GLY A 92 -9.60 27.26 -2.23
C GLY A 92 -9.33 28.73 -2.58
N ALA A 93 -8.27 29.01 -3.34
CA ALA A 93 -7.95 30.36 -3.81
C ALA A 93 -9.03 30.96 -4.73
N ARG A 94 -9.69 30.14 -5.57
CA ARG A 94 -10.78 30.60 -6.45
C ARG A 94 -11.98 31.11 -5.64
N THR A 95 -12.23 30.56 -4.44
CA THR A 95 -13.33 31.03 -3.59
C THR A 95 -13.18 32.50 -3.18
N ALA A 96 -11.94 33.01 -3.10
CA ALA A 96 -11.68 34.42 -2.76
C ALA A 96 -12.19 35.43 -3.81
N ALA A 97 -12.57 34.97 -5.01
CA ALA A 97 -13.18 35.79 -6.04
C ALA A 97 -14.71 35.93 -5.89
N LEU A 98 -15.36 35.11 -5.03
CA LEU A 98 -16.81 35.10 -4.87
C LEU A 98 -17.33 36.37 -4.17
N SER A 99 -16.69 36.79 -3.08
CA SER A 99 -16.97 38.06 -2.40
C SER A 99 -15.83 38.48 -1.46
N THR A 100 -15.90 39.68 -0.91
CA THR A 100 -14.97 40.16 0.13
C THR A 100 -14.97 39.28 1.39
N ARG A 101 -16.12 38.71 1.75
CA ARG A 101 -16.24 37.78 2.88
C ARG A 101 -15.52 36.46 2.58
N TRP A 102 -15.72 35.89 1.40
CA TRP A 102 -15.00 34.67 1.00
C TRP A 102 -13.50 34.88 0.88
N ARG A 103 -13.08 36.08 0.47
CA ARG A 103 -11.67 36.48 0.54
C ARG A 103 -11.16 36.39 1.99
N GLY A 104 -11.87 36.95 2.96
CA GLY A 104 -11.53 36.83 4.39
C GLY A 104 -11.48 35.38 4.91
N VAL A 105 -12.42 34.54 4.49
CA VAL A 105 -12.43 33.09 4.79
C VAL A 105 -11.16 32.44 4.25
N TRP A 106 -10.83 32.69 2.97
CA TRP A 106 -9.62 32.16 2.36
C TRP A 106 -8.34 32.63 3.07
N HIS A 107 -8.26 33.86 3.58
CA HIS A 107 -7.06 34.35 4.28
C HIS A 107 -6.74 33.57 5.58
N SER A 108 -7.74 32.97 6.22
CA SER A 108 -7.60 32.33 7.53
C SER A 108 -7.66 30.79 7.49
N VAL A 109 -7.98 30.21 6.32
CA VAL A 109 -8.22 28.77 6.21
C VAL A 109 -6.91 27.96 6.18
N PRO A 110 -6.84 26.81 6.86
CA PRO A 110 -5.70 25.90 6.76
C PRO A 110 -5.75 25.13 5.42
N LEU A 111 -4.98 25.59 4.42
CA LEU A 111 -5.01 25.05 3.06
C LEU A 111 -4.30 23.70 2.94
N ALA A 112 -4.70 22.94 1.91
CA ALA A 112 -4.02 21.74 1.44
C ALA A 112 -3.26 22.01 0.14
N LEU A 113 -1.94 22.10 0.25
CA LEU A 113 -1.05 22.31 -0.89
C LEU A 113 -0.57 20.96 -1.43
N VAL A 114 -0.79 20.70 -2.71
CA VAL A 114 -0.29 19.51 -3.41
C VAL A 114 0.29 19.99 -4.73
N ASP A 115 1.59 19.83 -4.92
CA ASP A 115 2.30 20.36 -6.09
C ASP A 115 1.86 19.71 -7.41
N ALA A 116 1.51 18.42 -7.38
CA ALA A 116 0.92 17.70 -8.51
C ALA A 116 -0.36 18.36 -9.04
N HIS A 117 -1.16 19.02 -8.18
CA HIS A 117 -2.38 19.72 -8.59
C HIS A 117 -2.11 21.08 -9.26
N LEU A 118 -0.86 21.55 -9.20
CA LEU A 118 -0.42 22.83 -9.78
C LEU A 118 0.29 22.65 -11.13
N ALA A 119 0.55 21.41 -11.55
CA ALA A 119 1.16 21.12 -12.83
C ALA A 119 0.27 21.61 -13.99
N PRO A 120 0.79 22.46 -14.90
CA PRO A 120 0.04 22.84 -16.09
C PRO A 120 -0.12 21.63 -17.01
N GLN A 121 -1.32 21.41 -17.55
CA GLN A 121 -1.52 20.42 -18.62
C GLN A 121 -0.60 20.78 -19.79
N GLY A 122 0.48 20.00 -19.98
CA GLY A 122 1.36 20.09 -21.16
C GLY A 122 2.56 21.06 -21.12
N ARG A 123 3.06 21.54 -19.96
CA ARG A 123 4.35 22.28 -19.90
C ARG A 123 5.29 21.74 -18.82
N GLY A 124 6.58 21.64 -19.16
CA GLY A 124 7.64 21.05 -18.33
C GLY A 124 7.83 21.65 -16.92
N GLY A 125 8.58 20.94 -16.07
CA GLY A 125 8.59 21.04 -14.60
C GLY A 125 8.86 22.42 -13.96
N GLY A 126 9.40 23.41 -14.68
CA GLY A 126 9.66 24.76 -14.13
C GLY A 126 8.40 25.53 -13.71
N GLY A 127 7.23 25.20 -14.27
CA GLY A 127 5.96 25.87 -13.92
C GLY A 127 5.46 25.56 -12.51
N VAL A 128 5.77 24.37 -11.98
CA VAL A 128 5.29 23.91 -10.67
C VAL A 128 5.98 24.66 -9.53
N VAL A 129 7.30 24.87 -9.63
CA VAL A 129 8.10 25.59 -8.63
C VAL A 129 7.57 27.01 -8.43
N ALA A 130 7.41 27.75 -9.53
CA ALA A 130 6.86 29.10 -9.48
C ALA A 130 5.42 29.13 -8.94
N ALA A 131 4.62 28.09 -9.21
CA ALA A 131 3.27 27.98 -8.65
C ALA A 131 3.30 27.75 -7.14
N VAL A 132 4.13 26.83 -6.63
CA VAL A 132 4.31 26.58 -5.19
C VAL A 132 4.76 27.85 -4.47
N SER A 133 5.80 28.52 -4.97
CA SER A 133 6.29 29.80 -4.42
C SER A 133 5.18 30.85 -4.35
N ARG A 134 4.36 30.98 -5.40
CA ARG A 134 3.24 31.93 -5.43
C ARG A 134 2.15 31.58 -4.43
N VAL A 135 1.79 30.30 -4.28
CA VAL A 135 0.77 29.88 -3.31
C VAL A 135 1.25 30.17 -1.88
N LEU A 136 2.50 29.81 -1.57
CA LEU A 136 3.10 30.06 -0.26
C LEU A 136 3.22 31.56 0.03
N ALA A 137 3.50 32.40 -0.96
CA ALA A 137 3.55 33.85 -0.76
C ALA A 137 2.16 34.49 -0.63
N ALA A 138 1.19 34.06 -1.45
CA ALA A 138 -0.11 34.70 -1.55
C ALA A 138 -1.04 34.40 -0.38
N HIS A 139 -1.05 33.16 0.13
CA HIS A 139 -1.97 32.74 1.20
C HIS A 139 -1.41 33.13 2.57
N PRO A 140 -1.99 34.07 3.33
CA PRO A 140 -1.42 34.49 4.61
C PRO A 140 -1.69 33.51 5.76
N GLY A 141 -2.67 32.61 5.60
CA GLY A 141 -3.10 31.68 6.63
C GLY A 141 -2.21 30.44 6.77
N PRO A 142 -2.61 29.51 7.66
CA PRO A 142 -1.86 28.27 7.90
C PRO A 142 -1.99 27.27 6.74
N PHE A 143 -1.15 26.25 6.77
CA PHE A 143 -1.27 25.07 5.91
C PHE A 143 -1.58 23.84 6.77
N ARG A 144 -2.66 23.11 6.45
CA ARG A 144 -2.93 21.81 7.09
C ARG A 144 -1.91 20.79 6.58
N CYS A 145 -1.75 20.71 5.26
CA CYS A 145 -0.86 19.76 4.62
C CYS A 145 -0.14 20.37 3.42
N ALA A 146 1.07 19.88 3.16
CA ALA A 146 1.86 20.18 1.99
C ALA A 146 2.46 18.89 1.41
N HIS A 147 2.08 18.54 0.18
CA HIS A 147 2.65 17.42 -0.57
C HIS A 147 3.48 17.99 -1.71
N LEU A 148 4.80 17.86 -1.60
CA LEU A 148 5.80 18.33 -2.55
C LEU A 148 6.56 17.10 -3.07
N THR A 149 6.06 16.51 -4.16
CA THR A 149 6.55 15.21 -4.67
C THR A 149 6.93 15.22 -6.14
N THR A 150 6.65 16.30 -6.88
CA THR A 150 6.81 16.37 -8.35
C THR A 150 7.96 17.27 -8.79
N THR A 151 8.47 18.10 -7.88
CA THR A 151 9.50 19.10 -8.19
C THR A 151 10.90 18.49 -8.21
N SER A 152 11.71 18.85 -9.22
CA SER A 152 13.15 18.60 -9.18
C SER A 152 13.84 19.61 -8.27
N MET A 153 14.30 19.17 -7.10
CA MET A 153 14.75 20.10 -6.05
C MET A 153 16.19 20.59 -6.28
N GLU A 154 16.96 19.93 -7.15
CA GLU A 154 18.36 20.30 -7.40
C GLU A 154 18.52 21.69 -8.02
N ALA A 155 17.70 21.99 -9.03
CA ALA A 155 17.74 23.25 -9.74
C ALA A 155 17.19 24.42 -8.91
N HIS A 156 16.58 24.14 -7.75
CA HIS A 156 15.77 25.08 -6.98
C HIS A 156 16.09 25.05 -5.47
N ARG A 157 17.35 24.78 -5.09
CA ARG A 157 17.74 24.62 -3.68
C ARG A 157 17.36 25.83 -2.81
N GLY A 158 17.51 27.05 -3.35
CA GLY A 158 17.18 28.29 -2.65
C GLY A 158 15.68 28.44 -2.40
N GLU A 159 14.86 28.16 -3.41
CA GLU A 159 13.40 28.17 -3.32
C GLU A 159 12.91 27.13 -2.32
N VAL A 160 13.47 25.92 -2.36
CA VAL A 160 13.09 24.81 -1.49
C VAL A 160 13.34 25.13 -0.01
N ALA A 161 14.49 25.74 0.33
CA ALA A 161 14.75 26.18 1.69
C ALA A 161 13.71 27.22 2.15
N ARG A 162 13.41 28.21 1.29
CA ARG A 162 12.39 29.24 1.56
C ARG A 162 10.98 28.66 1.68
N TRP A 163 10.66 27.58 0.97
CA TRP A 163 9.38 26.89 1.12
C TRP A 163 9.23 26.28 2.51
N LEU A 164 10.27 25.60 3.00
CA LEU A 164 10.27 25.01 4.34
C LEU A 164 10.16 26.10 5.42
N GLU A 165 10.88 27.21 5.27
CA GLU A 165 10.75 28.38 6.17
C GLU A 165 9.32 28.96 6.17
N ALA A 166 8.72 29.11 4.98
CA ALA A 166 7.35 29.61 4.86
C ALA A 166 6.33 28.65 5.46
N LEU A 167 6.49 27.34 5.24
CA LEU A 167 5.62 26.30 5.80
C LEU A 167 5.77 26.21 7.32
N ALA A 168 6.98 26.36 7.85
CA ALA A 168 7.26 26.44 9.27
C ALA A 168 6.55 27.64 9.90
N ALA A 169 6.73 28.84 9.33
CA ALA A 169 6.07 30.06 9.78
C ALA A 169 4.54 29.98 9.73
N LYS A 170 4.00 29.16 8.82
CA LYS A 170 2.56 28.93 8.63
C LYS A 170 2.04 27.67 9.30
N GLY A 171 2.84 27.07 10.17
CA GLY A 171 2.42 25.99 11.06
C GLY A 171 1.93 24.73 10.34
N VAL A 172 2.64 24.28 9.30
CA VAL A 172 2.31 23.04 8.60
C VAL A 172 2.21 21.84 9.56
N GLN A 173 1.15 21.04 9.43
CA GLN A 173 0.91 19.86 10.29
C GLN A 173 1.26 18.54 9.62
N ASP A 174 1.15 18.48 8.30
CA ASP A 174 1.40 17.27 7.50
C ASP A 174 2.27 17.63 6.29
N LEU A 175 3.44 17.00 6.19
CA LEU A 175 4.40 17.29 5.15
C LEU A 175 4.88 16.00 4.48
N VAL A 176 4.62 15.90 3.18
CA VAL A 176 5.23 14.90 2.29
C VAL A 176 6.24 15.63 1.42
N PHE A 177 7.52 15.30 1.58
CA PHE A 177 8.63 16.02 0.97
C PHE A 177 9.58 15.04 0.27
N VAL A 178 9.39 14.89 -1.04
CA VAL A 178 10.06 13.87 -1.86
C VAL A 178 10.77 14.51 -3.04
N ASN A 179 12.05 14.21 -3.22
CA ASN A 179 12.89 14.74 -4.29
C ASN A 179 12.82 13.92 -5.59
N ARG A 180 13.03 14.56 -6.75
CA ARG A 180 13.21 13.96 -8.10
C ARG A 180 14.31 14.70 -8.89
N PRO A 181 14.86 14.19 -10.01
CA PRO A 181 15.02 12.78 -10.37
C PRO A 181 16.22 12.15 -9.64
N TRP A 182 16.18 10.83 -9.53
CA TRP A 182 17.20 9.98 -8.93
C TRP A 182 18.41 9.83 -9.89
N PRO A 183 19.64 9.54 -9.42
CA PRO A 183 20.26 9.78 -8.10
C PRO A 183 20.91 11.17 -7.99
N LEU A 184 20.66 11.89 -6.89
CA LEU A 184 21.36 13.14 -6.58
C LEU A 184 21.74 13.18 -5.08
N ASP A 185 23.00 13.49 -4.78
CA ASP A 185 23.55 13.71 -3.42
C ASP A 185 23.07 15.04 -2.82
N LEU A 186 21.76 15.17 -2.69
CA LEU A 186 21.12 16.36 -2.13
C LEU A 186 20.90 16.19 -0.63
N ARG A 187 21.51 17.08 0.13
CA ARG A 187 21.26 17.20 1.57
C ARG A 187 19.91 17.84 1.82
N LEU A 188 19.15 17.24 2.71
CA LEU A 188 17.88 17.75 3.20
C LEU A 188 18.13 19.11 3.90
N PRO A 189 17.40 20.18 3.54
CA PRO A 189 17.62 21.48 4.14
C PRO A 189 17.31 21.48 5.64
N ALA A 190 18.19 22.08 6.44
CA ALA A 190 18.00 22.20 7.89
C ALA A 190 16.73 23.01 8.27
N ALA A 191 16.23 23.83 7.34
CA ALA A 191 14.96 24.55 7.48
C ALA A 191 13.76 23.64 7.80
N LEU A 192 13.82 22.35 7.44
CA LEU A 192 12.77 21.37 7.80
C LEU A 192 12.55 21.31 9.32
N PHE A 193 13.63 21.40 10.11
CA PHE A 193 13.55 21.33 11.58
C PHE A 193 12.89 22.55 12.22
N ALA A 194 12.61 23.61 11.46
CA ALA A 194 11.82 24.75 11.92
C ALA A 194 10.31 24.44 11.96
N CYS A 195 9.85 23.38 11.30
CA CYS A 195 8.44 22.99 11.23
C CYS A 195 7.97 22.30 12.54
N SER A 196 7.89 23.04 13.65
CA SER A 196 7.55 22.50 14.98
C SER A 196 6.10 22.02 15.13
N SER A 197 5.19 22.47 14.25
CA SER A 197 3.77 22.10 14.25
C SER A 197 3.47 20.76 13.58
N LEU A 198 4.50 20.09 13.02
CA LEU A 198 4.33 18.82 12.32
C LEU A 198 3.78 17.74 13.25
N THR A 199 2.80 17.02 12.71
CA THR A 199 2.18 15.81 13.30
C THR A 199 2.47 14.58 12.45
N ARG A 200 2.65 14.76 11.13
CA ARG A 200 3.06 13.73 10.17
C ARG A 200 4.15 14.27 9.25
N LEU A 201 5.20 13.46 9.04
CA LEU A 201 6.33 13.80 8.18
C LEU A 201 6.72 12.58 7.34
N HIS A 202 6.66 12.72 6.02
CA HIS A 202 7.18 11.75 5.06
C HIS A 202 8.32 12.40 4.27
N VAL A 203 9.52 11.87 4.39
CA VAL A 203 10.73 12.37 3.70
C VAL A 203 11.22 11.29 2.74
N GLY A 204 11.35 11.66 1.46
CA GLY A 204 11.73 10.73 0.39
C GLY A 204 12.92 11.20 -0.43
N VAL A 205 13.92 10.34 -0.65
CA VAL A 205 15.06 10.57 -1.57
C VAL A 205 15.93 11.77 -1.14
N TRP A 206 16.48 11.68 0.08
CA TRP A 206 17.35 12.72 0.65
C TRP A 206 18.54 12.13 1.41
N ARG A 207 19.62 12.90 1.49
CA ARG A 207 20.65 12.70 2.52
C ARG A 207 20.30 13.55 3.74
N LEU A 208 20.23 12.94 4.93
CA LEU A 208 20.05 13.73 6.16
C LEU A 208 21.18 14.76 6.31
N PRO A 209 20.89 15.97 6.81
CA PRO A 209 21.93 16.97 7.03
C PRO A 209 22.82 16.55 8.20
N ASP A 210 24.01 17.15 8.30
CA ASP A 210 24.84 16.96 9.50
C ASP A 210 24.08 17.45 10.73
N THR A 211 23.67 16.51 11.59
CA THR A 211 22.89 16.76 12.80
C THR A 211 23.60 17.67 13.79
N ARG A 212 24.93 17.86 13.68
CA ARG A 212 25.70 18.83 14.47
C ARG A 212 25.41 20.28 14.09
N ALA A 213 25.04 20.53 12.85
CA ALA A 213 24.74 21.86 12.33
C ALA A 213 23.28 22.29 12.58
N VAL A 214 22.44 21.37 13.05
CA VAL A 214 21.03 21.66 13.36
C VAL A 214 20.94 22.43 14.70
N PRO A 215 20.20 23.56 14.77
CA PRO A 215 20.06 24.33 16.00
C PRO A 215 19.57 23.47 17.17
N ARG A 216 20.15 23.68 18.38
CA ARG A 216 19.84 22.86 19.57
C ARG A 216 18.37 22.89 20.00
N GLY A 217 17.64 23.96 19.68
CA GLY A 217 16.21 24.10 19.98
C GLY A 217 15.28 23.51 18.92
N ALA A 218 15.81 23.07 17.78
CA ALA A 218 14.99 22.53 16.71
C ALA A 218 14.49 21.13 17.07
N ALA A 219 13.18 20.94 17.06
CA ALA A 219 12.51 19.72 17.48
C ALA A 219 11.16 19.59 16.80
N PHE A 220 10.61 18.37 16.84
CA PHE A 220 9.28 18.03 16.37
C PHE A 220 8.40 17.61 17.56
N PRO A 221 7.97 18.56 18.41
CA PRO A 221 7.31 18.25 19.68
C PRO A 221 5.96 17.54 19.53
N HIS A 222 5.30 17.71 18.39
CA HIS A 222 3.96 17.17 18.13
C HIS A 222 3.95 16.04 17.09
N LEU A 223 5.13 15.63 16.59
CA LEU A 223 5.22 14.66 15.53
C LEU A 223 4.85 13.28 16.04
N ARG A 224 3.83 12.67 15.43
CA ARG A 224 3.30 11.35 15.77
C ARG A 224 3.68 10.30 14.74
N GLU A 225 3.92 10.70 13.50
CA GLU A 225 4.19 9.80 12.39
C GLU A 225 5.38 10.28 11.56
N MET A 226 6.38 9.42 11.38
CA MET A 226 7.56 9.69 10.56
C MET A 226 7.81 8.53 9.61
N VAL A 227 7.96 8.84 8.31
CA VAL A 227 8.31 7.88 7.27
C VAL A 227 9.55 8.38 6.53
N LEU A 228 10.57 7.52 6.47
CA LEU A 228 11.84 7.78 5.79
C LEU A 228 11.96 6.81 4.62
N SER A 229 11.75 7.30 3.40
CA SER A 229 11.81 6.50 2.16
C SER A 229 13.06 6.84 1.36
N CYS A 230 13.91 5.86 1.07
CA CYS A 230 15.14 6.08 0.28
C CYS A 230 16.05 7.17 0.86
N VAL A 231 16.16 7.23 2.18
CA VAL A 231 16.99 8.22 2.90
C VAL A 231 18.37 7.63 3.19
N VAL A 232 19.40 8.49 3.07
CA VAL A 232 20.77 8.21 3.50
C VAL A 232 20.97 8.82 4.88
N MET A 233 21.36 7.99 5.84
CA MET A 233 21.51 8.39 7.24
C MET A 233 22.63 7.60 7.93
N GLU A 234 23.35 8.26 8.83
CA GLU A 234 24.29 7.61 9.75
C GLU A 234 23.57 7.13 11.03
N ASP A 235 24.19 6.23 11.80
CA ASP A 235 23.62 5.67 13.05
C ASP A 235 23.17 6.76 14.04
N ARG A 236 23.93 7.85 14.11
CA ARG A 236 23.64 8.97 15.03
C ARG A 236 22.42 9.78 14.61
N ASP A 237 22.09 9.78 13.32
CA ASP A 237 21.07 10.66 12.78
C ASP A 237 19.67 10.16 13.16
N LEU A 238 19.46 8.85 13.15
CA LEU A 238 18.19 8.28 13.63
C LEU A 238 17.99 8.51 15.12
N ALA A 239 19.03 8.32 15.93
CA ALA A 239 18.98 8.61 17.36
C ALA A 239 18.64 10.09 17.60
N PHE A 240 19.27 11.00 16.85
CA PHE A 240 18.95 12.42 16.88
C PHE A 240 17.48 12.69 16.52
N LEU A 241 16.95 12.10 15.43
CA LEU A 241 15.56 12.28 15.02
C LEU A 241 14.56 11.79 16.09
N LEU A 242 14.85 10.66 16.74
CA LEU A 242 14.04 10.12 17.83
C LEU A 242 14.07 11.05 19.05
N ASP A 243 15.25 11.53 19.45
CA ASP A 243 15.41 12.47 20.57
C ASP A 243 14.67 13.80 20.33
N ARG A 244 14.60 14.24 19.06
CA ARG A 244 13.87 15.45 18.67
C ARG A 244 12.38 15.24 18.49
N SER A 245 11.87 14.02 18.59
CA SER A 245 10.47 13.67 18.33
C SER A 245 9.84 12.93 19.52
N PRO A 246 9.67 13.60 20.69
CA PRO A 246 9.27 12.94 21.94
C PRO A 246 7.82 12.39 21.92
N ALA A 247 7.00 12.82 20.96
CA ALA A 247 5.61 12.36 20.79
C ALA A 247 5.46 11.30 19.67
N LEU A 248 6.57 10.84 19.08
CA LEU A 248 6.53 9.97 17.91
C LEU A 248 5.94 8.60 18.26
N GLU A 249 4.84 8.23 17.60
CA GLU A 249 4.13 6.96 17.80
C GLU A 249 4.47 5.94 16.72
N LYS A 250 4.73 6.39 15.49
CA LYS A 250 4.96 5.53 14.33
C LYS A 250 6.21 5.94 13.55
N LEU A 251 7.08 4.98 13.27
CA LEU A 251 8.27 5.16 12.47
C LEU A 251 8.36 4.07 11.40
N ALA A 252 8.47 4.47 10.13
CA ALA A 252 8.76 3.58 9.02
C ALA A 252 10.07 3.98 8.33
N ILE A 253 10.93 3.00 8.07
CA ILE A 253 12.16 3.12 7.29
C ILE A 253 12.00 2.21 6.08
N ILE A 254 11.90 2.81 4.89
CA ILE A 254 11.62 2.11 3.64
C ILE A 254 12.80 2.33 2.69
N THR A 255 13.44 1.26 2.26
CA THR A 255 14.54 1.31 1.27
C THR A 255 15.73 2.20 1.72
N CYS A 256 16.17 2.06 2.97
CA CYS A 256 17.38 2.74 3.45
C CYS A 256 18.62 2.24 2.68
N GLN A 257 19.35 3.17 2.07
CA GLN A 257 20.41 2.87 1.09
C GLN A 257 21.69 2.30 1.72
N ASP A 258 22.12 2.84 2.86
CA ASP A 258 23.33 2.37 3.57
C ASP A 258 23.06 1.17 4.50
N GLY A 259 21.84 0.63 4.42
CA GLY A 259 21.29 -0.35 5.33
C GLY A 259 20.85 0.25 6.68
N ALA A 260 19.70 -0.20 7.16
CA ALA A 260 19.12 0.24 8.41
C ALA A 260 19.97 -0.21 9.62
N ARG A 261 20.35 0.75 10.45
CA ARG A 261 21.00 0.56 11.75
C ARG A 261 20.12 1.23 12.80
N VAL A 262 19.32 0.43 13.48
CA VAL A 262 18.26 0.95 14.36
C VAL A 262 18.64 0.67 15.80
N ARG A 263 19.01 1.69 16.56
CA ARG A 263 19.13 1.62 18.02
C ARG A 263 17.97 2.37 18.66
N LEU A 264 16.94 1.65 19.10
CA LEU A 264 15.68 2.24 19.54
C LEU A 264 15.69 2.48 21.05
N THR A 265 15.65 3.75 21.44
CA THR A 265 15.33 4.23 22.79
C THR A 265 14.22 5.26 22.67
N SER A 266 12.98 4.88 22.97
CA SER A 266 11.82 5.78 22.82
C SER A 266 10.70 5.44 23.79
N ARG A 267 10.17 6.46 24.46
CA ARG A 267 9.06 6.31 25.42
C ARG A 267 7.68 6.42 24.78
N SER A 268 7.60 6.90 23.54
CA SER A 268 6.35 7.16 22.82
C SER A 268 6.09 6.16 21.69
N LEU A 269 7.14 5.58 21.11
CA LEU A 269 7.01 4.78 19.89
C LEU A 269 6.19 3.50 20.13
N ARG A 270 5.23 3.25 19.24
CA ARG A 270 4.31 2.13 19.26
C ARG A 270 4.48 1.22 18.05
N ILE A 271 4.85 1.77 16.88
CA ILE A 271 5.11 1.02 15.65
C ILE A 271 6.50 1.36 15.13
N LEU A 272 7.33 0.34 14.93
CA LEU A 272 8.56 0.41 14.15
C LEU A 272 8.45 -0.53 12.96
N GLN A 273 8.66 0.01 11.77
CA GLN A 273 8.61 -0.73 10.52
C GLN A 273 9.87 -0.49 9.70
N VAL A 274 10.48 -1.57 9.23
CA VAL A 274 11.68 -1.56 8.40
C VAL A 274 11.40 -2.43 7.18
N CYS A 275 11.38 -1.82 5.99
CA CYS A 275 10.95 -2.49 4.77
C CYS A 275 11.93 -2.28 3.62
N LEU A 276 12.05 -3.28 2.75
CA LEU A 276 12.77 -3.20 1.46
C LEU A 276 14.22 -2.70 1.61
N THR A 277 14.87 -3.02 2.74
CA THR A 277 16.19 -2.49 3.07
C THR A 277 17.10 -3.57 3.61
N VAL A 278 18.40 -3.37 3.43
CA VAL A 278 19.41 -4.14 4.13
C VAL A 278 19.30 -3.81 5.62
N VAL A 279 19.10 -4.79 6.48
CA VAL A 279 19.13 -4.59 7.94
C VAL A 279 20.52 -4.94 8.43
N ASN A 280 21.27 -3.95 8.92
CA ASN A 280 22.58 -4.19 9.52
C ASN A 280 22.40 -4.69 10.97
N TYR A 281 21.65 -3.93 11.77
CA TYR A 281 21.19 -4.36 13.09
C TYR A 281 19.94 -3.59 13.54
N VAL A 282 19.16 -4.22 14.41
CA VAL A 282 18.06 -3.60 15.17
C VAL A 282 18.27 -3.92 16.64
N ASP A 283 18.52 -2.92 17.48
CA ASP A 283 18.63 -3.05 18.94
C ASP A 283 17.50 -2.26 19.61
N VAL A 284 16.49 -2.96 20.08
CA VAL A 284 15.40 -2.40 20.90
C VAL A 284 15.88 -2.33 22.35
N VAL A 285 16.57 -1.22 22.66
CA VAL A 285 17.20 -1.00 23.96
C VAL A 285 16.16 -0.72 25.03
N ASP A 286 15.32 0.29 24.82
CA ASP A 286 14.25 0.66 25.76
C ASP A 286 13.07 1.29 25.01
N ALA A 287 12.01 0.52 24.81
CA ALA A 287 10.80 0.94 24.12
C ALA A 287 9.52 0.42 24.82
N PRO A 288 9.15 0.98 25.99
CA PRO A 288 8.09 0.44 26.85
C PRO A 288 6.68 0.48 26.23
N ARG A 289 6.48 1.27 25.17
CA ARG A 289 5.21 1.39 24.46
C ARG A 289 5.20 0.69 23.10
N LEU A 290 6.29 0.06 22.69
CA LEU A 290 6.37 -0.57 21.38
C LEU A 290 5.38 -1.73 21.32
N GLU A 291 4.42 -1.66 20.39
CA GLU A 291 3.37 -2.66 20.17
C GLU A 291 3.69 -3.53 18.95
N ARG A 292 4.34 -2.97 17.93
CA ARG A 292 4.64 -3.64 16.67
C ARG A 292 6.07 -3.39 16.21
N LEU A 293 6.80 -4.47 15.93
CA LEU A 293 8.10 -4.43 15.26
C LEU A 293 8.02 -5.24 13.98
N MET A 294 8.23 -4.56 12.85
CA MET A 294 7.99 -5.15 11.54
C MET A 294 9.20 -5.08 10.63
N LEU A 295 9.63 -6.23 10.13
CA LEU A 295 10.74 -6.38 9.18
C LEU A 295 10.18 -7.04 7.93
N TRP A 296 10.18 -6.37 6.77
CA TRP A 296 9.56 -6.93 5.56
C TRP A 296 10.43 -6.76 4.33
N MET A 297 10.64 -7.84 3.58
CA MET A 297 11.54 -7.85 2.42
C MET A 297 12.91 -7.25 2.77
N THR A 298 13.39 -7.58 3.96
CA THR A 298 14.69 -7.16 4.46
C THR A 298 15.76 -8.13 3.98
N SER A 299 16.96 -7.63 3.77
CA SER A 299 18.11 -8.47 3.41
C SER A 299 19.28 -8.22 4.37
N LYS A 300 20.28 -9.10 4.35
CA LYS A 300 21.52 -8.91 5.10
C LYS A 300 22.57 -8.17 4.29
N HIS A 301 23.49 -7.52 4.98
CA HIS A 301 24.65 -6.93 4.34
C HIS A 301 25.52 -8.02 3.71
N ARG A 302 26.04 -7.81 2.49
CA ARG A 302 26.79 -8.84 1.73
C ARG A 302 28.03 -9.36 2.47
N SER A 303 28.64 -8.53 3.34
CA SER A 303 29.79 -8.92 4.16
C SER A 303 29.44 -9.62 5.47
N CYS A 304 28.15 -9.73 5.81
CA CYS A 304 27.67 -10.32 7.05
C CYS A 304 26.93 -11.63 6.75
N LEU A 305 27.14 -12.63 7.61
CA LEU A 305 26.45 -13.91 7.50
C LEU A 305 24.97 -13.80 7.94
N SER A 306 24.66 -12.82 8.81
CA SER A 306 23.36 -12.58 9.42
C SER A 306 23.17 -11.10 9.79
N SER A 307 21.93 -10.72 10.10
CA SER A 307 21.50 -9.42 10.60
C SER A 307 21.06 -9.54 12.05
N MET A 308 21.63 -8.74 12.95
CA MET A 308 21.35 -8.87 14.38
C MET A 308 20.06 -8.14 14.79
N VAL A 309 19.15 -8.84 15.48
CA VAL A 309 17.92 -8.27 16.05
C VAL A 309 17.93 -8.51 17.56
N LYS A 310 18.13 -7.46 18.35
CA LYS A 310 18.14 -7.50 19.81
C LYS A 310 16.86 -6.93 20.39
N ILE A 311 16.21 -7.67 21.28
CA ILE A 311 15.04 -7.22 22.03
C ILE A 311 15.40 -7.25 23.51
N ARG A 312 15.59 -6.06 24.12
CA ARG A 312 15.95 -5.91 25.53
C ARG A 312 14.73 -5.56 26.38
N ASN A 313 14.13 -4.39 26.15
CA ASN A 313 12.97 -3.93 26.91
C ASN A 313 11.84 -3.43 25.99
N ALA A 314 10.87 -4.31 25.73
CA ALA A 314 9.67 -4.00 24.94
C ALA A 314 8.43 -4.77 25.48
N PRO A 315 7.98 -4.49 26.72
CA PRO A 315 6.97 -5.29 27.42
C PRO A 315 5.58 -5.27 26.77
N LYS A 316 5.29 -4.28 25.91
CA LYS A 316 4.03 -4.17 25.18
C LYS A 316 4.09 -4.75 23.77
N LEU A 317 5.22 -5.34 23.37
CA LEU A 317 5.41 -5.85 22.01
C LEU A 317 4.44 -7.00 21.77
N ARG A 318 3.42 -6.74 20.95
CA ARG A 318 2.31 -7.65 20.67
C ARG A 318 2.46 -8.33 19.31
N SER A 319 3.01 -7.62 18.32
CA SER A 319 3.20 -8.12 16.96
C SER A 319 4.66 -8.02 16.54
N LEU A 320 5.22 -9.12 16.04
CA LEU A 320 6.61 -9.21 15.58
C LEU A 320 6.69 -9.95 14.26
N GLY A 321 7.38 -9.39 13.27
CA GLY A 321 7.72 -10.10 12.03
C GLY A 321 7.72 -9.22 10.78
N PHE A 322 8.17 -9.69 9.63
CA PHE A 322 8.65 -11.02 9.31
C PHE A 322 10.09 -11.22 9.75
N MET A 323 10.32 -12.20 10.61
CA MET A 323 11.67 -12.64 10.96
C MET A 323 12.02 -13.85 10.10
N GLU A 324 13.12 -13.77 9.36
CA GLU A 324 13.77 -14.92 8.71
C GLU A 324 14.80 -15.58 9.67
N PRO A 325 14.56 -16.78 10.24
CA PRO A 325 15.45 -17.39 11.25
C PRO A 325 16.86 -17.75 10.76
N GLY A 326 17.08 -17.85 9.45
CA GLY A 326 18.39 -18.06 8.85
C GLY A 326 19.22 -16.80 8.65
N MET A 327 18.53 -15.67 8.49
CA MET A 327 19.13 -14.39 8.18
C MET A 327 19.20 -13.49 9.41
N HIS A 328 18.17 -13.49 10.27
CA HIS A 328 18.12 -12.68 11.47
C HIS A 328 18.59 -13.46 12.70
N GLU A 329 19.72 -13.06 13.28
CA GLU A 329 20.16 -13.54 14.59
C GLU A 329 19.38 -12.80 15.68
N LEU A 330 18.50 -13.51 16.36
CA LEU A 330 17.68 -12.96 17.44
C LEU A 330 18.44 -13.05 18.77
N GLU A 331 18.61 -11.91 19.45
CA GLU A 331 19.14 -11.83 20.81
C GLU A 331 18.03 -11.31 21.74
N ILE A 332 17.70 -12.09 22.77
CA ILE A 332 16.74 -11.68 23.80
C ILE A 332 17.51 -11.56 25.12
N GLY A 333 17.47 -10.38 25.72
CA GLY A 333 18.29 -10.07 26.89
C GLY A 333 19.78 -10.08 26.54
N SER A 334 20.51 -11.09 27.00
CA SER A 334 21.93 -11.31 26.73
C SER A 334 22.22 -12.62 26.00
N THR A 335 21.19 -13.28 25.47
CA THR A 335 21.31 -14.62 24.88
C THR A 335 20.93 -14.59 23.40
N ILE A 336 21.87 -15.01 22.56
CA ILE A 336 21.64 -15.21 21.13
C ILE A 336 20.93 -16.56 20.96
N ILE A 337 19.78 -16.56 20.30
CA ILE A 337 18.97 -17.74 20.09
C ILE A 337 19.65 -18.65 19.06
N GLN A 338 19.79 -19.93 19.41
CA GLN A 338 20.42 -20.95 18.56
C GLN A 338 19.55 -22.21 18.49
N ALA A 339 19.70 -22.99 17.43
CA ALA A 339 18.98 -24.24 17.24
C ALA A 339 19.26 -25.24 18.38
N GLY A 340 18.20 -25.79 18.99
CA GLY A 340 18.32 -26.81 20.03
C GLY A 340 18.69 -26.28 21.42
N MET A 341 18.76 -24.97 21.61
CA MET A 341 19.01 -24.33 22.90
C MET A 341 17.88 -24.64 23.92
N LYS A 342 18.25 -24.88 25.18
CA LYS A 342 17.31 -24.87 26.30
C LYS A 342 17.02 -23.42 26.69
N LEU A 343 15.78 -22.98 26.54
CA LEU A 343 15.38 -21.62 26.88
C LEU A 343 15.21 -21.45 28.39
N SER A 344 15.47 -20.23 28.86
CA SER A 344 15.19 -19.78 30.22
C SER A 344 14.12 -18.69 30.21
N PRO A 345 13.50 -18.36 31.36
CA PRO A 345 12.49 -17.29 31.41
C PRO A 345 12.99 -15.92 30.95
N SER A 346 14.31 -15.66 30.98
CA SER A 346 14.90 -14.41 30.49
C SER A 346 15.13 -14.38 28.98
N THR A 347 14.91 -15.50 28.27
CA THR A 347 15.08 -15.62 26.82
C THR A 347 13.74 -15.73 26.08
N VAL A 348 12.63 -15.35 26.73
CA VAL A 348 11.30 -15.36 26.14
C VAL A 348 10.67 -13.96 26.16
N VAL A 349 9.84 -13.68 25.15
CA VAL A 349 9.06 -12.44 25.05
C VAL A 349 7.57 -12.81 25.08
N PRO A 350 6.98 -12.99 26.27
CA PRO A 350 5.61 -13.50 26.42
C PRO A 350 4.53 -12.50 26.01
N SER A 351 4.88 -11.24 25.75
CA SER A 351 3.94 -10.22 25.28
C SER A 351 3.50 -10.43 23.83
N VAL A 352 4.30 -11.14 23.02
CA VAL A 352 4.04 -11.35 21.60
C VAL A 352 2.86 -12.30 21.42
N LYS A 353 1.83 -11.82 20.72
CA LYS A 353 0.60 -12.55 20.37
C LYS A 353 0.51 -12.88 18.89
N ILE A 354 1.15 -12.10 18.04
CA ILE A 354 1.14 -12.28 16.59
C ILE A 354 2.58 -12.36 16.12
N LEU A 355 2.96 -13.49 15.55
CA LEU A 355 4.31 -13.75 15.06
C LEU A 355 4.25 -14.04 13.56
N ALA A 356 5.05 -13.32 12.77
CA ALA A 356 5.24 -13.58 11.37
C ALA A 356 6.69 -13.99 11.09
N LEU A 357 6.87 -15.12 10.40
CA LEU A 357 8.17 -15.68 10.04
C LEU A 357 8.25 -15.92 8.54
N GLU A 358 9.42 -15.68 7.99
CA GLU A 358 9.77 -16.10 6.64
C GLU A 358 10.70 -17.31 6.74
N VAL A 359 10.34 -18.43 6.11
CA VAL A 359 11.02 -19.71 6.34
C VAL A 359 11.35 -20.36 5.01
N LYS A 360 12.64 -20.63 4.78
CA LYS A 360 13.09 -21.48 3.69
C LYS A 360 13.13 -22.94 4.14
N PHE A 361 12.04 -23.66 3.91
CA PHE A 361 11.89 -25.06 4.33
C PHE A 361 12.86 -26.04 3.64
N THR A 362 13.55 -25.60 2.58
CA THR A 362 14.64 -26.36 1.92
C THR A 362 15.96 -26.22 2.67
N VAL A 363 16.19 -25.12 3.39
CA VAL A 363 17.43 -24.84 4.10
C VAL A 363 17.39 -25.46 5.49
N ARG A 364 18.13 -26.56 5.67
CA ARG A 364 18.12 -27.35 6.92
C ARG A 364 18.45 -26.52 8.16
N TYR A 365 19.39 -25.58 8.04
CA TYR A 365 19.78 -24.72 9.16
C TYR A 365 18.62 -23.82 9.62
N GLU A 366 17.94 -23.13 8.70
CA GLU A 366 16.83 -22.24 9.04
C GLU A 366 15.65 -23.00 9.64
N ALA A 367 15.31 -24.15 9.05
CA ALA A 367 14.25 -24.99 9.58
C ALA A 367 14.55 -25.51 11.00
N ARG A 368 15.83 -25.74 11.33
CA ARG A 368 16.28 -26.09 12.70
C ARG A 368 16.14 -24.93 13.69
N MET A 369 16.15 -23.69 13.22
CA MET A 369 15.95 -22.51 14.05
C MET A 369 14.47 -22.30 14.40
N LEU A 370 13.55 -22.73 13.53
CA LEU A 370 12.11 -22.49 13.69
C LEU A 370 11.54 -22.93 15.06
N PRO A 371 11.80 -24.14 15.59
CA PRO A 371 11.37 -24.50 16.94
C PRO A 371 11.89 -23.55 18.03
N SER A 372 13.14 -23.11 17.92
CA SER A 372 13.77 -22.24 18.92
C SER A 372 13.12 -20.86 18.90
N PHE A 373 12.82 -20.32 17.71
CA PHE A 373 12.05 -19.08 17.55
C PHE A 373 10.65 -19.21 18.16
N LEU A 374 9.90 -20.28 17.84
CA LEU A 374 8.56 -20.48 18.40
C LEU A 374 8.58 -20.57 19.94
N LYS A 375 9.59 -21.24 20.51
CA LYS A 375 9.74 -21.34 21.97
C LYS A 375 10.10 -19.99 22.63
N CYS A 376 10.68 -19.03 21.91
CA CYS A 376 10.95 -17.68 22.43
C CYS A 376 9.67 -16.86 22.63
N PHE A 377 8.57 -17.23 21.98
CA PHE A 377 7.30 -16.50 22.01
C PHE A 377 6.17 -17.42 22.49
N PRO A 378 6.10 -17.73 23.80
CA PRO A 378 5.23 -18.79 24.32
C PRO A 378 3.73 -18.49 24.20
N ASN A 379 3.33 -17.22 24.07
CA ASN A 379 1.92 -16.81 24.09
C ASN A 379 1.34 -16.45 22.71
N VAL A 380 2.00 -16.87 21.62
CA VAL A 380 1.54 -16.59 20.25
C VAL A 380 0.17 -17.22 20.00
N GLU A 381 -0.77 -16.39 19.54
CA GLU A 381 -2.14 -16.77 19.19
C GLU A 381 -2.33 -16.86 17.68
N THR A 382 -1.66 -16.00 16.91
CA THR A 382 -1.68 -16.02 15.44
C THR A 382 -0.27 -16.17 14.89
N LEU A 383 -0.04 -17.22 14.11
CA LEU A 383 1.23 -17.50 13.46
C LEU A 383 1.11 -17.34 11.94
N HIS A 384 1.89 -16.42 11.37
CA HIS A 384 2.04 -16.25 9.92
C HIS A 384 3.37 -16.85 9.46
N ILE A 385 3.33 -17.70 8.44
CA ILE A 385 4.49 -18.31 7.81
C ILE A 385 4.48 -17.93 6.33
N HIS A 386 5.53 -17.26 5.87
CA HIS A 386 5.81 -17.04 4.46
C HIS A 386 6.83 -18.09 3.99
N SER A 387 6.45 -18.94 3.03
CA SER A 387 7.34 -19.97 2.48
C SER A 387 8.18 -19.37 1.35
N ALA A 388 9.47 -19.15 1.63
CA ALA A 388 10.39 -18.51 0.69
C ALA A 388 11.11 -19.54 -0.21
N VAL A 389 11.53 -19.09 -1.40
CA VAL A 389 12.28 -19.87 -2.40
C VAL A 389 13.77 -19.57 -2.30
N GLU A 390 14.59 -20.51 -2.78
CA GLU A 390 16.02 -20.32 -3.01
C GLU A 390 16.31 -20.20 -4.52
N ASP A 391 17.34 -19.43 -4.89
CA ASP A 391 17.87 -19.34 -6.26
C ASP A 391 18.77 -20.54 -6.64
N GLU A 392 19.32 -21.30 -5.67
CA GLU A 392 20.10 -22.53 -5.92
C GLU A 392 19.87 -23.62 -4.86
N PRO A 393 19.53 -24.88 -5.23
CA PRO A 393 19.16 -25.92 -4.27
C PRO A 393 20.38 -26.47 -3.49
N THR A 394 20.54 -26.06 -2.23
CA THR A 394 21.56 -26.63 -1.33
C THR A 394 21.12 -27.97 -0.72
N GLY A 395 21.27 -29.06 -1.49
CA GLY A 395 21.43 -30.42 -0.94
C GLY A 395 20.18 -31.14 -0.38
N LYS A 396 20.14 -32.44 -0.64
CA LYS A 396 18.98 -33.37 -0.53
C LYS A 396 18.52 -33.76 0.89
N SER A 397 18.52 -32.89 1.91
CA SER A 397 17.98 -33.29 3.23
C SER A 397 16.56 -32.80 3.45
N LYS A 398 15.57 -33.62 3.07
CA LYS A 398 14.14 -33.38 3.29
C LYS A 398 13.84 -33.40 4.80
N LEU A 399 13.21 -32.34 5.34
CA LEU A 399 12.67 -32.37 6.69
C LEU A 399 11.57 -33.43 6.75
N ASN A 400 11.51 -34.19 7.84
CA ASN A 400 10.54 -35.25 8.05
C ASN A 400 9.82 -35.04 9.40
N LEU A 401 8.74 -35.78 9.63
CA LEU A 401 7.96 -35.68 10.86
C LEU A 401 8.80 -35.94 12.13
N LYS A 402 9.82 -36.81 12.04
CA LYS A 402 10.72 -37.14 13.16
C LYS A 402 11.48 -35.90 13.67
N PHE A 403 11.91 -35.02 12.76
CA PHE A 403 12.54 -33.75 13.15
C PHE A 403 11.65 -32.91 14.08
N TRP A 404 10.36 -32.78 13.76
CA TRP A 404 9.41 -32.01 14.57
C TRP A 404 9.04 -32.71 15.88
N GLN A 405 9.09 -34.05 15.91
CA GLN A 405 8.94 -34.82 17.14
C GLN A 405 10.13 -34.61 18.08
N ASP A 406 11.35 -34.61 17.53
CA ASP A 406 12.60 -34.40 18.27
C ASP A 406 12.72 -32.95 18.81
N ALA A 407 12.00 -31.99 18.23
CA ALA A 407 11.96 -30.60 18.70
C ALA A 407 11.34 -30.46 20.11
N GLY A 408 10.60 -31.48 20.58
CA GLY A 408 9.94 -31.50 21.89
C GLY A 408 8.70 -30.59 21.97
N PRO A 409 8.12 -30.41 23.16
CA PRO A 409 6.97 -29.54 23.37
C PRO A 409 7.31 -28.08 23.06
N ILE A 410 6.36 -27.38 22.44
CA ILE A 410 6.43 -25.95 22.12
C ILE A 410 5.16 -25.32 22.67
N GLU A 411 5.30 -24.51 23.73
CA GLU A 411 4.19 -23.96 24.52
C GLU A 411 3.15 -23.24 23.66
N CYS A 412 3.59 -22.32 22.80
CA CYS A 412 2.67 -21.56 21.95
C CYS A 412 1.86 -22.46 21.03
N VAL A 413 2.51 -23.43 20.39
CA VAL A 413 1.85 -24.39 19.49
C VAL A 413 0.83 -25.21 20.27
N GLN A 414 1.18 -25.72 21.45
CA GLN A 414 0.31 -26.64 22.19
C GLN A 414 -0.91 -25.95 22.82
N HIS A 415 -0.75 -24.73 23.33
CA HIS A 415 -1.72 -24.13 24.25
C HIS A 415 -2.29 -22.76 23.85
N HIS A 416 -1.69 -22.08 22.86
CA HIS A 416 -2.04 -20.68 22.57
C HIS A 416 -2.40 -20.39 21.11
N ILE A 417 -1.79 -21.08 20.14
CA ILE A 417 -2.08 -20.86 18.72
C ILE A 417 -3.54 -21.20 18.42
N LYS A 418 -4.27 -20.18 17.95
CA LYS A 418 -5.66 -20.25 17.47
C LYS A 418 -5.74 -20.18 15.95
N LYS A 419 -4.82 -19.45 15.32
CA LYS A 419 -4.83 -19.21 13.88
C LYS A 419 -3.43 -19.41 13.29
N VAL A 420 -3.33 -20.18 12.22
CA VAL A 420 -2.10 -20.32 11.43
C VAL A 420 -2.38 -19.95 9.98
N ILE A 421 -1.52 -19.11 9.40
CA ILE A 421 -1.59 -18.69 8.01
C ILE A 421 -0.26 -19.06 7.35
N MET A 422 -0.30 -19.98 6.38
CA MET A 422 0.85 -20.33 5.55
C MET A 422 0.67 -19.74 4.16
N ARG A 423 1.69 -19.05 3.65
CA ARG A 423 1.69 -18.42 2.33
C ARG A 423 2.77 -18.95 1.43
N GLU A 424 2.54 -18.77 0.14
CA GLU A 424 3.41 -19.26 -0.91
C GLU A 424 3.64 -20.77 -0.77
N PHE A 425 2.60 -21.51 -0.35
CA PHE A 425 2.67 -22.95 -0.18
C PHE A 425 2.86 -23.64 -1.53
N ARG A 426 3.91 -24.45 -1.64
CA ARG A 426 4.30 -25.14 -2.88
C ARG A 426 4.09 -26.66 -2.84
N GLY A 427 3.46 -27.18 -1.79
CA GLY A 427 3.19 -28.61 -1.67
C GLY A 427 4.43 -29.46 -1.37
N THR A 428 5.56 -28.87 -0.95
CA THR A 428 6.76 -29.63 -0.64
C THR A 428 6.54 -30.50 0.61
N LYS A 429 7.27 -31.62 0.70
CA LYS A 429 7.18 -32.53 1.86
C LYS A 429 7.50 -31.80 3.18
N SER A 430 8.47 -30.90 3.17
CA SER A 430 8.88 -30.14 4.36
C SER A 430 7.75 -29.24 4.87
N GLU A 431 7.15 -28.44 3.99
CA GLU A 431 6.01 -27.58 4.31
C GLU A 431 4.82 -28.38 4.86
N LEU A 432 4.48 -29.48 4.19
CA LEU A 432 3.39 -30.37 4.61
C LEU A 432 3.67 -30.99 5.98
N THR A 433 4.91 -31.41 6.27
CA THR A 433 5.27 -31.96 7.58
C THR A 433 5.16 -30.93 8.71
N PHE A 434 5.44 -29.66 8.42
CA PHE A 434 5.25 -28.58 9.38
C PHE A 434 3.77 -28.34 9.68
N LEU A 435 2.92 -28.26 8.65
CA LEU A 435 1.47 -28.11 8.84
C LEU A 435 0.87 -29.28 9.62
N LYS A 436 1.29 -30.52 9.33
CA LYS A 436 0.88 -31.70 10.09
C LYS A 436 1.32 -31.63 11.55
N PHE A 437 2.57 -31.24 11.81
CA PHE A 437 3.05 -31.03 13.18
C PHE A 437 2.19 -30.03 13.95
N VAL A 438 1.84 -28.89 13.34
CA VAL A 438 0.95 -27.89 13.96
C VAL A 438 -0.43 -28.50 14.22
N ALA A 439 -1.06 -29.12 13.22
CA ALA A 439 -2.38 -29.73 13.35
C ALA A 439 -2.43 -30.79 14.46
N GLU A 440 -1.37 -31.61 14.59
CA GLU A 440 -1.27 -32.69 15.57
C GLU A 440 -0.94 -32.24 17.00
N ARG A 441 -0.49 -31.00 17.18
CA ARG A 441 -0.04 -30.50 18.49
C ARG A 441 -0.88 -29.35 19.02
N ALA A 442 -1.48 -28.55 18.13
CA ALA A 442 -2.22 -27.37 18.52
C ALA A 442 -3.64 -27.70 18.99
N ARG A 443 -3.84 -27.68 20.31
CA ARG A 443 -5.10 -28.05 20.96
C ARG A 443 -6.15 -26.95 20.95
N LYS A 444 -5.75 -25.71 20.64
CA LYS A 444 -6.66 -24.55 20.55
C LYS A 444 -6.79 -24.00 19.13
N LEU A 445 -6.33 -24.77 18.13
CA LEU A 445 -6.34 -24.31 16.74
C LEU A 445 -7.78 -24.20 16.24
N GLU A 446 -8.23 -22.98 15.97
CA GLU A 446 -9.55 -22.70 15.42
C GLU A 446 -9.51 -22.70 13.88
N ARG A 447 -8.43 -22.17 13.30
CA ARG A 447 -8.32 -21.96 11.85
C ARG A 447 -6.90 -22.15 11.32
N MET A 448 -6.78 -22.91 10.23
CA MET A 448 -5.56 -23.07 9.44
C MET A 448 -5.83 -22.58 8.01
N VAL A 449 -5.16 -21.52 7.60
CA VAL A 449 -5.27 -20.92 6.25
C VAL A 449 -4.01 -21.24 5.45
N VAL A 450 -4.17 -21.78 4.25
CA VAL A 450 -3.06 -22.13 3.35
C VAL A 450 -3.26 -21.43 2.01
N VAL A 451 -2.42 -20.46 1.73
CA VAL A 451 -2.40 -19.74 0.45
C VAL A 451 -1.39 -20.40 -0.46
N VAL A 452 -1.89 -21.01 -1.54
CA VAL A 452 -1.12 -21.86 -2.45
C VAL A 452 -0.58 -21.03 -3.61
N THR A 453 0.65 -21.28 -4.05
CA THR A 453 1.21 -20.62 -5.24
C THR A 453 0.46 -21.06 -6.50
N ASN A 454 0.16 -20.12 -7.40
CA ASN A 454 -0.51 -20.46 -8.67
C ASN A 454 0.25 -21.54 -9.43
N GLY A 455 -0.49 -22.52 -9.98
CA GLY A 455 0.10 -23.62 -10.73
C GLY A 455 0.61 -24.78 -9.88
N CYS A 456 0.64 -24.67 -8.54
CA CYS A 456 1.15 -25.72 -7.64
C CYS A 456 0.49 -27.09 -7.88
N PHE A 457 -0.81 -27.09 -8.16
CA PHE A 457 -1.60 -28.31 -8.33
C PHE A 457 -2.01 -28.58 -9.79
N CYS A 458 -1.52 -27.80 -10.76
CA CYS A 458 -1.89 -27.95 -12.18
C CYS A 458 -1.25 -29.18 -12.86
N SER A 459 -0.38 -29.92 -12.16
CA SER A 459 0.29 -31.11 -12.70
C SER A 459 -0.59 -32.37 -12.74
N SER A 460 -1.83 -32.34 -12.22
CA SER A 460 -2.72 -33.52 -12.19
C SER A 460 -3.83 -33.53 -13.25
N GLY A 461 -3.82 -32.65 -14.25
CA GLY A 461 -4.78 -32.69 -15.37
C GLY A 461 -6.24 -32.35 -15.02
N CYS A 462 -6.52 -31.95 -13.77
CA CYS A 462 -7.80 -31.40 -13.35
C CYS A 462 -7.54 -29.98 -12.84
N GLN A 463 -8.29 -28.99 -13.33
CA GLN A 463 -8.53 -27.75 -12.60
C GLN A 463 -9.29 -28.14 -11.32
N GLY A 464 -8.56 -28.63 -10.32
CA GLY A 464 -9.10 -29.13 -9.07
C GLY A 464 -9.32 -27.98 -8.09
N ASP A 465 -10.38 -28.08 -7.31
CA ASP A 465 -10.62 -27.24 -6.14
C ASP A 465 -9.43 -27.33 -5.18
N THR A 466 -8.69 -26.22 -5.01
CA THR A 466 -7.51 -26.10 -4.12
C THR A 466 -7.83 -26.54 -2.70
N GLN A 467 -9.07 -26.30 -2.24
CA GLN A 467 -9.55 -26.73 -0.94
C GLN A 467 -9.53 -28.26 -0.83
N ALA A 468 -10.14 -28.96 -1.78
CA ALA A 468 -10.25 -30.43 -1.77
C ALA A 468 -8.87 -31.12 -1.86
N GLN A 469 -7.95 -30.57 -2.64
CA GLN A 469 -6.58 -31.08 -2.72
C GLN A 469 -5.83 -30.92 -1.40
N MET A 470 -5.99 -29.77 -0.74
CA MET A 470 -5.36 -29.55 0.57
C MET A 470 -5.95 -30.46 1.65
N GLU A 471 -7.27 -30.67 1.64
CA GLU A 471 -7.93 -31.64 2.51
C GLU A 471 -7.38 -33.06 2.31
N THR A 472 -7.16 -33.46 1.06
CA THR A 472 -6.55 -34.76 0.73
C THR A 472 -5.12 -34.88 1.29
N LEU A 473 -4.29 -33.84 1.16
CA LEU A 473 -2.92 -33.83 1.70
C LEU A 473 -2.88 -33.89 3.23
N MET A 474 -3.87 -33.27 3.87
CA MET A 474 -4.02 -33.18 5.32
C MET A 474 -4.87 -34.30 5.92
N ALA A 475 -5.48 -35.18 5.12
CA ALA A 475 -6.34 -36.28 5.60
C ALA A 475 -5.65 -37.25 6.58
N SER A 476 -4.32 -37.37 6.47
CA SER A 476 -3.52 -38.19 7.39
C SER A 476 -3.11 -37.47 8.68
N ALA A 477 -3.38 -36.17 8.82
CA ALA A 477 -3.06 -35.41 10.02
C ALA A 477 -4.07 -35.72 11.14
N LYS A 478 -3.56 -36.05 12.33
CA LYS A 478 -4.42 -36.29 13.51
C LYS A 478 -4.65 -34.97 14.25
N TRP A 479 -5.70 -34.24 13.88
CA TRP A 479 -6.00 -32.93 14.47
C TRP A 479 -6.19 -33.01 15.99
N ALA A 480 -5.43 -32.21 16.73
CA ALA A 480 -5.49 -32.16 18.20
C ALA A 480 -6.63 -31.28 18.74
N SER A 481 -7.20 -30.43 17.91
CA SER A 481 -8.34 -29.56 18.24
C SER A 481 -9.56 -30.04 17.47
N GLU A 482 -10.66 -30.23 18.19
CA GLU A 482 -11.96 -30.57 17.58
C GLU A 482 -12.53 -29.34 16.87
N GLY A 483 -13.00 -29.50 15.63
CA GLY A 483 -13.65 -28.41 14.88
C GLY A 483 -12.72 -27.38 14.23
N SER A 484 -11.40 -27.61 14.18
CA SER A 484 -10.48 -26.76 13.41
C SER A 484 -10.90 -26.67 11.94
N LYS A 485 -10.92 -25.45 11.39
CA LYS A 485 -11.26 -25.23 9.97
C LYS A 485 -9.98 -25.08 9.14
N LEU A 486 -9.80 -25.96 8.17
CA LEU A 486 -8.79 -25.83 7.11
C LEU A 486 -9.39 -25.03 5.95
N VAL A 487 -8.69 -23.97 5.52
CA VAL A 487 -9.09 -23.11 4.40
C VAL A 487 -7.90 -22.98 3.47
N ALA A 488 -8.07 -23.34 2.20
CA ALA A 488 -7.04 -23.24 1.18
C ALA A 488 -7.58 -22.62 -0.11
N PHE A 489 -6.80 -21.73 -0.69
CA PHE A 489 -7.12 -21.07 -1.96
C PHE A 489 -5.82 -20.67 -2.67
N GLU A 490 -5.88 -20.51 -3.98
CA GLU A 490 -4.74 -20.03 -4.78
C GLU A 490 -4.50 -18.54 -4.53
N ASN A 491 -3.24 -18.12 -4.60
CA ASN A 491 -2.87 -16.73 -4.42
C ASN A 491 -3.52 -15.85 -5.51
N PRO A 492 -4.47 -14.95 -5.16
CA PRO A 492 -5.17 -14.13 -6.14
C PRO A 492 -4.29 -13.04 -6.77
N HIS A 493 -3.04 -12.85 -6.34
CA HIS A 493 -2.17 -11.72 -6.74
C HIS A 493 -0.95 -12.18 -7.55
N SER A 494 -1.17 -13.01 -8.56
CA SER A 494 -0.12 -13.66 -9.37
C SER A 494 0.57 -12.75 -10.40
N GLN A 495 0.76 -11.47 -10.11
CA GLN A 495 1.78 -10.71 -10.81
C GLN A 495 3.10 -10.93 -10.07
N VAL A 496 4.05 -11.53 -10.78
CA VAL A 496 5.43 -11.73 -10.32
C VAL A 496 5.97 -10.38 -9.84
N GLY A 497 6.28 -10.27 -8.55
CA GLY A 497 6.98 -9.11 -7.98
C GLY A 497 6.15 -8.13 -7.14
N THR A 498 4.82 -8.28 -7.04
CA THR A 498 4.05 -7.50 -6.05
C THR A 498 4.05 -8.20 -4.69
N PRO A 499 4.56 -7.56 -3.61
CA PRO A 499 4.44 -8.10 -2.27
C PRO A 499 2.96 -8.31 -1.96
N ALA A 500 2.58 -9.51 -1.49
CA ALA A 500 1.21 -9.75 -1.05
C ALA A 500 0.79 -8.69 -0.02
N TRP A 501 1.73 -8.26 0.86
CA TRP A 501 1.66 -7.30 1.99
C TRP A 501 1.72 -5.82 1.62
N SER A 502 0.81 -4.99 2.17
CA SER A 502 0.93 -3.52 2.12
C SER A 502 1.46 -2.95 3.43
N PHE A 503 2.51 -2.15 3.30
CA PHE A 503 3.12 -1.41 4.42
C PHE A 503 2.11 -0.46 5.10
N GLN A 504 1.04 -0.02 4.40
CA GLN A 504 0.04 0.88 4.95
C GLN A 504 -0.82 0.22 6.03
N PHE A 505 -1.14 -1.08 5.90
CA PHE A 505 -1.94 -1.81 6.90
C PHE A 505 -1.19 -1.95 8.22
N ALA A 506 0.09 -2.27 8.13
CA ALA A 506 1.01 -2.39 9.25
C ALA A 506 1.12 -1.10 10.08
N PHE A 507 1.10 0.03 9.39
CA PHE A 507 1.22 1.38 9.96
C PHE A 507 -0.10 1.94 10.53
N ASN A 508 -1.22 1.21 10.37
CA ASN A 508 -2.53 1.58 10.88
C ASN A 508 -2.90 0.77 12.16
N PHE A 509 -3.24 1.48 13.23
CA PHE A 509 -3.66 0.89 14.51
C PHE A 509 -5.01 0.17 14.44
N ASP A 510 -5.88 0.54 13.48
CA ASP A 510 -7.22 -0.03 13.34
C ASP A 510 -7.18 -1.54 13.02
N TRP A 511 -6.08 -2.01 12.46
CA TRP A 511 -5.88 -3.42 12.09
C TRP A 511 -5.35 -4.21 13.26
N SER A 512 -6.17 -5.12 13.81
CA SER A 512 -5.80 -5.92 14.98
C SER A 512 -4.65 -6.91 14.72
N ASP A 513 -4.60 -7.46 13.49
CA ASP A 513 -3.50 -8.26 12.96
C ASP A 513 -2.88 -7.52 11.77
N PRO A 514 -1.64 -7.01 11.91
CA PRO A 514 -1.00 -6.23 10.86
C PRO A 514 -0.44 -7.08 9.71
N PHE A 515 -0.56 -8.41 9.80
CA PHE A 515 -0.18 -9.35 8.76
C PHE A 515 -1.40 -10.07 8.18
N ASP A 516 -2.63 -9.77 8.60
CA ASP A 516 -3.83 -10.36 8.01
C ASP A 516 -4.28 -9.55 6.79
N TYR A 517 -4.62 -10.26 5.73
CA TYR A 517 -5.00 -9.75 4.41
C TYR A 517 -6.52 -9.66 4.25
N GLY A 518 -7.25 -9.84 5.34
CA GLY A 518 -8.69 -10.08 5.27
C GLY A 518 -9.03 -11.51 4.86
N TYR A 519 -8.10 -12.48 4.97
CA TYR A 519 -8.40 -13.89 4.66
C TYR A 519 -9.39 -14.52 5.66
N ASP A 520 -9.58 -13.90 6.84
CA ASP A 520 -10.70 -14.25 7.73
C ASP A 520 -12.08 -14.12 7.06
N GLN A 521 -12.17 -13.37 5.96
CA GLN A 521 -13.38 -13.11 5.20
C GLN A 521 -13.52 -14.03 3.96
N ALA A 522 -12.50 -14.83 3.63
CA ALA A 522 -12.60 -15.82 2.56
C ALA A 522 -13.38 -17.09 3.00
N SER A 523 -13.43 -17.39 4.31
CA SER A 523 -14.16 -18.55 4.88
C SER A 523 -15.44 -18.18 5.65
N LEU A 524 -15.78 -16.90 5.72
CA LEU A 524 -17.10 -16.42 6.06
C LEU A 524 -17.60 -15.67 4.82
N GLY A 525 -18.13 -16.44 3.86
CA GLY A 525 -18.66 -16.11 2.52
C GLY A 525 -18.44 -14.70 1.97
N GLU A 526 -17.86 -14.53 0.79
CA GLU A 526 -17.57 -13.22 0.17
C GLU A 526 -16.70 -12.26 1.04
N PRO A 527 -15.54 -11.79 0.54
CA PRO A 527 -14.71 -10.76 1.20
C PRO A 527 -15.59 -9.63 1.76
N VAL A 528 -15.35 -9.03 2.93
CA VAL A 528 -16.20 -7.90 3.39
C VAL A 528 -16.20 -6.77 2.36
N SER A 529 -15.10 -6.56 1.65
CA SER A 529 -15.06 -5.66 0.50
C SER A 529 -15.98 -6.12 -0.64
N LYS A 530 -16.04 -7.42 -0.94
CA LYS A 530 -16.96 -8.02 -1.92
C LYS A 530 -18.40 -8.05 -1.44
N ARG A 531 -18.73 -8.48 -0.21
CA ARG A 531 -20.07 -8.38 0.41
C ARG A 531 -20.58 -6.96 0.39
N LYS A 532 -19.75 -6.01 0.83
CA LYS A 532 -20.10 -4.59 0.82
C LYS A 532 -20.25 -4.09 -0.61
N ALA A 533 -19.40 -4.51 -1.54
CA ALA A 533 -19.59 -4.23 -2.97
C ALA A 533 -20.88 -4.87 -3.51
N THR A 534 -21.25 -6.08 -3.09
CA THR A 534 -22.49 -6.80 -3.47
C THR A 534 -23.72 -6.10 -2.88
N GLU A 535 -23.66 -5.63 -1.63
CA GLU A 535 -24.70 -4.82 -0.99
C GLU A 535 -24.86 -3.48 -1.71
N LEU A 536 -23.75 -2.77 -1.97
CA LEU A 536 -23.75 -1.52 -2.74
C LEU A 536 -24.27 -1.75 -4.16
N LYS A 537 -23.88 -2.83 -4.82
CA LYS A 537 -24.42 -3.25 -6.13
C LYS A 537 -25.92 -3.51 -6.05
N SER A 538 -26.41 -4.17 -5.01
CA SER A 538 -27.85 -4.40 -4.79
C SER A 538 -28.60 -3.08 -4.58
N LEU A 539 -28.04 -2.14 -3.81
CA LEU A 539 -28.58 -0.80 -3.63
C LEU A 539 -28.59 -0.02 -4.95
N GLY A 540 -27.51 -0.14 -5.74
CA GLY A 540 -27.42 0.40 -7.10
C GLY A 540 -28.51 -0.17 -8.01
N ASN A 541 -28.71 -1.48 -8.02
CA ASN A 541 -29.76 -2.13 -8.80
C ASN A 541 -31.16 -1.61 -8.40
N LYS A 542 -31.45 -1.53 -7.10
CA LYS A 542 -32.72 -0.99 -6.59
C LYS A 542 -32.93 0.48 -6.95
N ALA A 543 -31.85 1.27 -7.00
CA ALA A 543 -31.91 2.65 -7.45
C ALA A 543 -32.18 2.74 -8.97
N VAL A 544 -31.58 1.86 -9.78
CA VAL A 544 -31.88 1.73 -11.22
C VAL A 544 -33.35 1.36 -11.46
N GLU A 545 -33.90 0.41 -10.70
CA GLU A 545 -35.33 0.04 -10.77
C GLU A 545 -36.25 1.23 -10.49
N LYS A 546 -35.84 2.13 -9.59
CA LYS A 546 -36.54 3.39 -9.29
C LYS A 546 -36.24 4.52 -10.28
N LYS A 547 -35.44 4.25 -11.33
CA LYS A 547 -34.93 5.23 -12.30
C LYS A 547 -34.11 6.37 -11.65
N ASP A 548 -33.60 6.14 -10.43
CA ASP A 548 -32.66 7.03 -9.76
C ASP A 548 -31.23 6.65 -10.15
N TYR A 549 -30.88 6.95 -11.41
CA TYR A 549 -29.58 6.63 -11.99
C TYR A 549 -28.43 7.37 -11.27
N LEU A 550 -28.72 8.51 -10.64
CA LEU A 550 -27.74 9.32 -9.93
C LEU A 550 -27.28 8.61 -8.65
N SER A 551 -28.22 8.20 -7.80
CA SER A 551 -27.89 7.39 -6.61
C SER A 551 -27.28 6.05 -7.01
N ALA A 552 -27.77 5.43 -8.09
CA ALA A 552 -27.22 4.18 -8.61
C ALA A 552 -25.74 4.29 -8.97
N THR A 553 -25.32 5.36 -9.69
CA THR A 553 -23.89 5.58 -9.98
C THR A 553 -23.04 5.77 -8.73
N GLY A 554 -23.57 6.44 -7.69
CA GLY A 554 -22.89 6.60 -6.41
C GLY A 554 -22.61 5.26 -5.73
N PHE A 555 -23.60 4.38 -5.69
CA PHE A 555 -23.46 3.04 -5.12
C PHE A 555 -22.51 2.16 -5.96
N TYR A 556 -22.64 2.14 -7.28
CA TYR A 556 -21.72 1.38 -8.13
C TYR A 556 -20.29 1.90 -8.05
N SER A 557 -20.08 3.22 -7.88
CA SER A 557 -18.72 3.76 -7.74
C SER A 557 -18.06 3.32 -6.45
N GLN A 558 -18.77 3.37 -5.33
CA GLN A 558 -18.28 2.81 -4.07
C GLN A 558 -18.04 1.29 -4.16
N ALA A 559 -18.86 0.57 -4.92
CA ALA A 559 -18.66 -0.86 -5.14
C ALA A 559 -17.41 -1.15 -5.99
N VAL A 560 -17.14 -0.34 -7.02
CA VAL A 560 -15.94 -0.43 -7.87
C VAL A 560 -14.68 -0.13 -7.06
N ASP A 561 -14.70 0.88 -6.19
CA ASP A 561 -13.56 1.22 -5.32
C ASP A 561 -13.18 0.06 -4.37
N LEU A 562 -14.17 -0.75 -3.98
CA LEU A 562 -13.99 -1.91 -3.10
C LEU A 562 -13.67 -3.20 -3.85
N TYR A 563 -14.14 -3.34 -5.08
CA TYR A 563 -14.01 -4.55 -5.88
C TYR A 563 -13.98 -4.23 -7.40
N PRO A 564 -12.83 -3.78 -7.92
CA PRO A 564 -12.71 -3.30 -9.30
C PRO A 564 -12.72 -4.42 -10.36
N ASP A 565 -12.75 -5.69 -9.95
CA ASP A 565 -12.71 -6.83 -10.87
C ASP A 565 -14.10 -7.34 -11.32
N ASP A 566 -15.20 -6.76 -10.81
CA ASP A 566 -16.56 -7.12 -11.24
C ASP A 566 -17.03 -6.26 -12.42
N ALA A 567 -16.89 -6.81 -13.63
CA ALA A 567 -17.33 -6.18 -14.89
C ALA A 567 -18.81 -5.73 -14.89
N THR A 568 -19.67 -6.38 -14.10
CA THR A 568 -21.09 -6.01 -14.05
C THR A 568 -21.33 -4.67 -13.36
N LEU A 569 -20.43 -4.24 -12.47
CA LEU A 569 -20.48 -2.92 -11.85
C LEU A 569 -20.27 -1.82 -12.89
N PHE A 570 -19.26 -1.98 -13.74
CA PHE A 570 -18.98 -1.06 -14.85
C PHE A 570 -20.10 -1.08 -15.89
N SER A 571 -20.64 -2.25 -16.24
CA SER A 571 -21.79 -2.35 -17.16
C SER A 571 -23.02 -1.61 -16.64
N ASN A 572 -23.33 -1.74 -15.35
CA ASN A 572 -24.48 -1.10 -14.74
C ASN A 572 -24.24 0.40 -14.51
N ARG A 573 -23.01 0.82 -14.19
CA ARG A 573 -22.65 2.24 -14.06
C ARG A 573 -22.65 2.94 -15.42
N SER A 574 -22.16 2.28 -16.47
CA SER A 574 -22.25 2.73 -17.87
C SER A 574 -23.70 2.97 -18.30
N LEU A 575 -24.62 2.05 -17.99
CA LEU A 575 -26.07 2.24 -18.22
C LEU A 575 -26.58 3.51 -17.53
N CYS A 576 -26.19 3.73 -16.28
CA CYS A 576 -26.65 4.90 -15.54
C CYS A 576 -26.11 6.20 -16.15
N TRP A 577 -24.83 6.25 -16.56
CA TRP A 577 -24.26 7.40 -17.27
C TRP A 577 -24.98 7.67 -18.59
N HIS A 578 -25.30 6.62 -19.35
CA HIS A 578 -26.05 6.71 -20.60
C HIS A 578 -27.44 7.35 -20.37
N HIS A 579 -28.20 6.88 -19.38
CA HIS A 579 -29.50 7.48 -19.04
C HIS A 579 -29.42 8.91 -18.49
N MET A 580 -28.26 9.32 -17.96
CA MET A 580 -28.01 10.69 -17.53
C MET A 580 -27.45 11.59 -18.65
N GLY A 581 -27.24 11.06 -19.86
CA GLY A 581 -26.73 11.82 -21.01
C GLY A 581 -25.21 12.02 -21.03
N ASP A 582 -24.46 11.40 -20.12
CA ASP A 582 -23.00 11.50 -20.06
C ASP A 582 -22.34 10.39 -20.89
N GLY A 583 -22.32 10.58 -22.22
CA GLY A 583 -21.80 9.58 -23.16
C GLY A 583 -20.33 9.25 -22.96
N HIS A 584 -19.49 10.21 -22.54
CA HIS A 584 -18.07 9.98 -22.32
C HIS A 584 -17.80 9.06 -21.12
N LYS A 585 -18.49 9.27 -19.99
CA LYS A 585 -18.36 8.36 -18.84
C LYS A 585 -18.98 6.98 -19.12
N ALA A 586 -20.10 6.95 -19.85
CA ALA A 586 -20.71 5.70 -20.28
C ALA A 586 -19.75 4.86 -21.13
N LEU A 587 -19.00 5.53 -22.02
CA LEU A 587 -18.01 4.91 -22.90
C LEU A 587 -16.81 4.36 -22.11
N LEU A 588 -16.26 5.13 -21.18
CA LEU A 588 -15.15 4.69 -20.33
C LEU A 588 -15.50 3.44 -19.52
N ASP A 589 -16.67 3.43 -18.87
CA ASP A 589 -17.11 2.26 -18.09
C ASP A 589 -17.42 1.06 -19.00
N ALA A 590 -17.96 1.29 -20.20
CA ALA A 590 -18.20 0.20 -21.15
C ALA A 590 -16.89 -0.42 -21.67
N TYR A 591 -15.85 0.39 -21.87
CA TYR A 591 -14.53 -0.07 -22.26
C TYR A 591 -13.89 -0.95 -21.16
N GLU A 592 -13.93 -0.51 -19.91
CA GLU A 592 -13.42 -1.33 -18.78
C GLU A 592 -14.23 -2.62 -18.61
N CYS A 593 -15.56 -2.57 -18.79
CA CYS A 593 -16.40 -3.77 -18.80
C CYS A 593 -15.96 -4.77 -19.88
N ARG A 594 -15.67 -4.29 -21.11
CA ARG A 594 -15.22 -5.15 -22.23
C ARG A 594 -13.81 -5.69 -22.00
N LYS A 595 -12.92 -4.90 -21.40
CA LYS A 595 -11.57 -5.32 -21.04
C LYS A 595 -11.58 -6.44 -19.99
N LEU A 596 -12.47 -6.34 -19.00
CA LEU A 596 -12.63 -7.36 -17.95
C LEU A 596 -13.34 -8.61 -18.46
N ARG A 597 -14.31 -8.48 -19.37
CA ARG A 597 -15.03 -9.61 -20.00
C ARG A 597 -15.18 -9.42 -21.51
N PRO A 598 -14.17 -9.80 -22.31
CA PRO A 598 -14.18 -9.61 -23.76
C PRO A 598 -15.16 -10.54 -24.50
N ASP A 599 -15.66 -11.58 -23.84
CA ASP A 599 -16.66 -12.51 -24.34
C ASP A 599 -18.11 -12.09 -24.02
N TRP A 600 -18.29 -11.00 -23.25
CA TRP A 600 -19.61 -10.62 -22.77
C TRP A 600 -20.31 -9.64 -23.71
N LEU A 601 -21.27 -10.15 -24.47
CA LEU A 601 -22.05 -9.41 -25.46
C LEU A 601 -22.63 -8.08 -24.93
N LYS A 602 -23.04 -8.04 -23.66
CA LYS A 602 -23.57 -6.83 -23.02
C LYS A 602 -22.56 -5.69 -22.93
N ALA A 603 -21.26 -5.98 -22.87
CA ALA A 603 -20.21 -4.96 -22.86
C ALA A 603 -20.15 -4.21 -24.21
N TYR A 604 -20.23 -4.95 -25.32
CA TYR A 604 -20.30 -4.38 -26.67
C TYR A 604 -21.55 -3.53 -26.86
N TYR A 605 -22.71 -4.00 -26.39
CA TYR A 605 -23.94 -3.23 -26.40
C TYR A 605 -23.80 -1.89 -25.65
N ARG A 606 -23.26 -1.93 -24.42
CA ARG A 606 -23.05 -0.71 -23.60
C ARG A 606 -22.12 0.28 -24.28
N GLN A 607 -21.05 -0.22 -24.90
CA GLN A 607 -20.08 0.61 -25.61
C GLN A 607 -20.70 1.24 -26.87
N GLY A 608 -21.42 0.45 -27.67
CA GLY A 608 -22.17 0.94 -28.83
C GLY A 608 -23.21 2.00 -28.44
N ALA A 609 -24.00 1.76 -27.40
CA ALA A 609 -24.98 2.72 -26.91
C ALA A 609 -24.35 4.04 -26.41
N ALA A 610 -23.17 3.98 -25.79
CA ALA A 610 -22.43 5.17 -25.38
C ALA A 610 -21.90 5.97 -26.59
N LEU A 611 -21.38 5.28 -27.61
CA LEU A 611 -20.91 5.91 -28.86
C LEU A 611 -22.06 6.55 -29.66
N MET A 612 -23.21 5.87 -29.71
CA MET A 612 -24.45 6.42 -30.28
C MET A 612 -24.87 7.72 -29.59
N LEU A 613 -24.77 7.78 -28.26
CA LEU A 613 -25.07 8.99 -27.47
C LEU A 613 -24.07 10.13 -27.75
N LEU A 614 -22.81 9.78 -28.02
CA LEU A 614 -21.75 10.72 -28.44
C LEU A 614 -21.83 11.11 -29.93
N LYS A 615 -22.75 10.51 -30.69
CA LYS A 615 -22.88 10.66 -32.15
C LYS A 615 -21.66 10.20 -32.94
N ASP A 616 -20.83 9.35 -32.35
CA ASP A 616 -19.74 8.66 -33.04
C ASP A 616 -20.31 7.39 -33.68
N TYR A 617 -21.08 7.59 -34.75
CA TYR A 617 -21.86 6.53 -35.37
C TYR A 617 -20.98 5.48 -36.07
N GLU A 618 -19.81 5.87 -36.55
CA GLU A 618 -18.86 4.98 -37.22
C GLU A 618 -18.29 3.97 -36.21
N SER A 619 -17.72 4.46 -35.11
CA SER A 619 -17.20 3.60 -34.03
C SER A 619 -18.30 2.77 -33.36
N ALA A 620 -19.52 3.30 -33.30
CA ALA A 620 -20.69 2.56 -32.80
C ALA A 620 -21.02 1.36 -33.69
N CYS A 621 -21.02 1.53 -35.02
CA CYS A 621 -21.26 0.44 -35.97
C CYS A 621 -20.20 -0.65 -35.85
N GLU A 622 -18.91 -0.27 -35.79
CA GLU A 622 -17.81 -1.23 -35.64
C GLU A 622 -17.94 -2.04 -34.35
N THR A 623 -18.16 -1.36 -33.23
CA THR A 623 -18.26 -2.00 -31.92
C THR A 623 -19.47 -2.94 -31.84
N LEU A 624 -20.64 -2.53 -32.35
CA LEU A 624 -21.84 -3.36 -32.37
C LEU A 624 -21.71 -4.55 -33.34
N TYR A 625 -21.02 -4.36 -34.47
CA TYR A 625 -20.73 -5.45 -35.39
C TYR A 625 -19.78 -6.50 -34.79
N ASP A 626 -18.77 -6.07 -34.03
CA ASP A 626 -17.91 -6.99 -33.28
C ASP A 626 -18.69 -7.75 -32.21
N GLY A 627 -19.64 -7.10 -31.53
CA GLY A 627 -20.59 -7.77 -30.63
C GLY A 627 -21.46 -8.80 -31.37
N PHE A 628 -22.03 -8.42 -32.52
CA PHE A 628 -22.87 -9.29 -33.34
C PHE A 628 -22.14 -10.56 -33.81
N LYS A 629 -20.83 -10.48 -34.10
CA LYS A 629 -20.02 -11.67 -34.45
C LYS A 629 -19.95 -12.70 -33.32
N LEU A 630 -20.07 -12.29 -32.05
CA LEU A 630 -20.03 -13.20 -30.90
C LEU A 630 -21.31 -14.02 -30.79
N ASP A 631 -22.46 -13.43 -31.13
CA ASP A 631 -23.76 -14.10 -31.16
C ASP A 631 -24.66 -13.51 -32.27
N PRO A 632 -24.58 -14.04 -33.51
CA PRO A 632 -25.36 -13.55 -34.65
C PRO A 632 -26.87 -13.76 -34.52
N GLY A 633 -27.34 -14.54 -33.54
CA GLY A 633 -28.77 -14.78 -33.27
C GLY A 633 -29.40 -13.79 -32.31
N ASN A 634 -28.63 -12.82 -31.79
CA ASN A 634 -29.11 -11.88 -30.79
C ASN A 634 -29.86 -10.70 -31.42
N SER A 635 -31.19 -10.68 -31.29
CA SER A 635 -32.04 -9.64 -31.87
C SER A 635 -31.77 -8.24 -31.31
N GLU A 636 -31.41 -8.12 -30.03
CA GLU A 636 -31.10 -6.82 -29.40
C GLU A 636 -29.82 -6.19 -29.99
N MET A 637 -28.82 -7.01 -30.30
CA MET A 637 -27.59 -6.55 -30.97
C MET A 637 -27.82 -6.20 -32.43
N GLU A 638 -28.60 -7.01 -33.14
CA GLU A 638 -28.94 -6.77 -34.55
C GLU A 638 -29.71 -5.45 -34.71
N ASP A 639 -30.71 -5.21 -33.85
CA ASP A 639 -31.50 -3.98 -33.87
C ASP A 639 -30.64 -2.75 -33.54
N ALA A 640 -29.76 -2.84 -32.53
CA ALA A 640 -28.84 -1.75 -32.18
C ALA A 640 -27.86 -1.43 -33.32
N LEU A 641 -27.33 -2.45 -34.00
CA LEU A 641 -26.45 -2.25 -35.16
C LEU A 641 -27.21 -1.60 -36.34
N ARG A 642 -28.46 -2.00 -36.57
CA ARG A 642 -29.32 -1.41 -37.60
C ARG A 642 -29.61 0.07 -37.32
N GLU A 643 -29.88 0.41 -36.07
CA GLU A 643 -30.09 1.80 -35.62
C GLU A 643 -28.82 2.65 -35.79
N ALA A 644 -27.65 2.10 -35.46
CA ALA A 644 -26.37 2.78 -35.66
C ALA A 644 -26.10 3.06 -37.15
N LEU A 645 -26.32 2.06 -38.02
CA LEU A 645 -26.16 2.21 -39.47
C LEU A 645 -27.14 3.22 -40.08
N ALA A 646 -28.38 3.28 -39.57
CA ALA A 646 -29.35 4.28 -40.00
C ALA A 646 -28.92 5.70 -39.61
N SER A 647 -28.41 5.87 -38.37
CA SER A 647 -27.93 7.15 -37.86
C SER A 647 -26.68 7.64 -38.60
N LEU A 648 -25.76 6.73 -38.94
CA LEU A 648 -24.59 7.03 -39.76
C LEU A 648 -25.00 7.57 -41.14
N LYS A 649 -25.93 6.88 -41.83
CA LYS A 649 -26.46 7.32 -43.14
C LYS A 649 -27.20 8.67 -43.07
N ALA A 650 -27.92 8.93 -41.99
CA ALA A 650 -28.60 10.20 -41.75
C ALA A 650 -27.59 11.35 -41.53
N SER A 651 -26.49 11.08 -40.81
CA SER A 651 -25.44 12.09 -40.59
C SER A 651 -24.71 12.47 -41.89
N ALA A 652 -24.33 11.48 -42.72
CA ALA A 652 -23.66 11.70 -43.99
C ALA A 652 -24.53 12.46 -45.02
N SER A 653 -25.85 12.31 -44.96
CA SER A 653 -26.77 13.06 -45.84
C SER A 653 -27.06 14.49 -45.36
N THR A 654 -26.78 14.81 -44.09
CA THR A 654 -26.91 16.17 -43.52
C THR A 654 -25.66 17.01 -43.75
N GLU A 655 -24.47 16.40 -43.79
CA GLU A 655 -23.20 17.08 -44.15
C GLU A 655 -23.05 17.36 -45.66
N ALA A 656 -23.83 16.66 -46.51
CA ALA A 656 -23.85 16.86 -47.95
C ALA A 656 -24.82 17.96 -48.45
N ARG A 657 -25.55 18.61 -47.53
CA ARG A 657 -26.41 19.79 -47.78
C ARG A 657 -25.76 21.03 -47.20
#